data_AF-A0A1G2ZHS2-F1
#
_entry.id   AF-A0A1G2ZHS2-F1
#
_cell.length_a   1.000
_cell.length_b   1.000
_cell.length_c   1.000
_cell.angle_alpha   90.00
_cell.angle_beta   90.00
_cell.angle_gamma   90.00
#
_symmetry.space_group_name_H-M   'P 1'
#
loop_
_entity.id
_entity.type
_entity.pdbx_description
1 polymer ?
#
loop_
_entity_poly.entity_id
_entity_poly.type
_entity_poly.pdbx_seq_one_letter_code
_entity_poly.pdbx_strand_id
1 'polypeptide(L)'
;MVGPIRLGTGLVSGIDYNAIIESLLAVRKYSVLGIENKIANLKQKETALLDVSASLLGFKGSADALSLPSFFAKTNTKSSNENVLFASGNQISTTGAFSFSARRLAQSHQLISNGFADSDVTAIAPTASKITFEIGGGYLEKNTSLSFLNGQAGVNRGFIKITDSSNKTAVIDLQGALTVKDVLDSINSNTQVSVRASATADRIVIEDLAGGSPSNFKVDNYGLDNTASDLGIKGTGVSVGGKTYIFGKDINYITNSTNVSLLNNGLGVRRNSDGINDLAITDRTGLRTEIDIRNSDVTVLSIINRINTTLSGAGNAVRVSLNTDNTALQLVDSSVGIESIAVSGINSSLAPVDLGFGVLSGTTFVQVGAEDTATGLLSATGNRIAGYRLIGGLNSILRNTLNGGMVSTTPTDIHGVRDGSIKITDRDGNNVTLDMSNRIQTTIVTGVLAGATSVSATSIAGFAVGNEIRIVGGGNTQYRTITRISGTTLVFDKPLDVGFSGGQGIYAMNQSLGDIVNAINDRATSSNVDVTASIDNQGNGILISDVSAGTGSLSVSGVGGSFTAADLGIEQTVSDSEIDGSDLDPQWIGENTLLKNLNSGKGVYAGKFKIYDTTGKNFTIDLSQSNDTTIGKAISDINNAAIAALSGVRARINDAGDGIYIEDTTPGSGTLRIEDLFSGSTAKDLNILGTAPSATPSKLDGSFEVTVNISAGSTLDSIASAINSKGISVTASVINDGSETSPYRLSILSRTSGSAGRLTINTDISGLSFDTTTPPQDAILLYGSDSGMTNPVIITSSGNTITDIVKGMTLTLRSASTENVTVTVSKDTQGVTDQVQRFVDTYNAVIDKIGKYAFFNTETLEKGILFTDTSIRDIQRDLANLVNLPVTEVPSGQLNTLQSIGVRIASGGKLSFDSSKLSGALNTKFSEVEQLFTMQKKLKLDTLAKDLNNGRGVTNSAGGTDFKIYLRNATTVLDINVDGVSTIGSLLNSINQAPGNGGKLAATISSDGFSIVLTDSSTPTNRTLEIPASNSTFTESDFAGSYDNDFFNGATVTILDGSNQGEVRTVKDFDKASGLITLESELSSVLTAGTSYKIERNLEAKSTTGVTTAADFGIQKKLALGQNQLIGNILNLKGDPGIGFRISERLDFITRPGEDGLISSRTSSIDDTIKSYDKTIDRINLQLKREEERLIKQFSALESIIAQSQTTISQLQSQLGGILAGFQTAGK
;
A
#
# COMPACT_ATOMS: atom_id res chain seq x y z
N MET A 1 -43.23 -25.86 -60.22
CA MET A 1 -44.28 -26.68 -60.88
C MET A 1 -45.61 -25.98 -60.65
N VAL A 2 -46.33 -25.71 -61.73
CA VAL A 2 -47.59 -24.94 -61.76
C VAL A 2 -48.64 -25.65 -60.88
N GLY A 3 -49.15 -24.98 -59.85
CA GLY A 3 -50.23 -25.51 -59.01
C GLY A 3 -51.56 -25.51 -59.79
N PRO A 4 -52.43 -26.51 -59.60
CA PRO A 4 -53.72 -26.52 -60.27
C PRO A 4 -54.59 -25.36 -59.76
N ILE A 5 -55.24 -24.66 -60.69
CA ILE A 5 -56.16 -23.55 -60.42
C ILE A 5 -57.30 -24.08 -59.54
N ARG A 6 -57.44 -23.52 -58.33
CA ARG A 6 -58.51 -23.82 -57.39
C ARG A 6 -59.76 -23.05 -57.81
N LEU A 7 -60.77 -23.72 -58.36
CA LEU A 7 -62.09 -23.14 -58.62
C LEU A 7 -63.03 -23.56 -57.48
N GLY A 8 -63.60 -22.57 -56.79
CA GLY A 8 -64.25 -22.70 -55.48
C GLY A 8 -65.68 -23.27 -55.48
N THR A 9 -66.20 -23.64 -56.65
CA THR A 9 -67.55 -24.20 -56.82
C THR A 9 -67.48 -25.24 -57.93
N GLY A 10 -68.11 -26.39 -57.74
CA GLY A 10 -68.23 -27.40 -58.81
C GLY A 10 -68.79 -26.76 -60.07
N LEU A 11 -67.96 -26.61 -61.11
CA LEU A 11 -68.33 -25.92 -62.36
C LEU A 11 -69.53 -26.58 -63.04
N VAL A 12 -69.79 -27.86 -62.76
CA VAL A 12 -70.83 -28.67 -63.40
C VAL A 12 -71.99 -29.01 -62.46
N SER A 13 -71.73 -29.21 -61.16
CA SER A 13 -72.78 -29.54 -60.17
C SER A 13 -73.36 -28.36 -59.39
N GLY A 14 -72.65 -27.23 -59.30
CA GLY A 14 -73.01 -26.10 -58.43
C GLY A 14 -72.80 -26.34 -56.94
N ILE A 15 -72.23 -27.48 -56.52
CA ILE A 15 -71.98 -27.81 -55.12
C ILE A 15 -70.65 -27.22 -54.65
N ASP A 16 -70.67 -26.49 -53.54
CA ASP A 16 -69.46 -26.01 -52.85
C ASP A 16 -68.87 -27.13 -51.98
N TYR A 17 -68.06 -27.98 -52.61
CA TYR A 17 -67.39 -29.07 -51.93
C TYR A 17 -66.30 -28.57 -50.97
N ASN A 18 -65.80 -27.32 -51.07
CA ASN A 18 -64.83 -26.80 -50.10
C ASN A 18 -65.48 -26.60 -48.74
N ALA A 19 -66.69 -26.01 -48.69
CA ALA A 19 -67.45 -25.86 -47.45
C ALA A 19 -67.78 -27.22 -46.79
N ILE A 20 -68.04 -28.25 -47.60
CA ILE A 20 -68.31 -29.61 -47.11
C ILE A 20 -67.02 -30.27 -46.59
N ILE A 21 -65.90 -30.15 -47.31
CA ILE A 21 -64.59 -30.67 -46.88
C ILE A 21 -64.15 -29.99 -45.59
N GLU A 22 -64.28 -28.67 -45.49
CA GLU A 22 -63.96 -27.91 -44.27
C GLU A 22 -64.82 -28.35 -43.08
N SER A 23 -66.13 -28.56 -43.30
CA SER A 23 -67.05 -29.06 -42.25
C SER A 23 -66.68 -30.47 -41.79
N LEU A 24 -66.23 -31.34 -42.70
CA LEU A 24 -65.78 -32.70 -42.39
C LEU A 24 -64.44 -32.71 -41.63
N LEU A 25 -63.52 -31.80 -41.98
CA LEU A 25 -62.23 -31.65 -41.30
C LEU A 25 -62.38 -30.95 -39.93
N ALA A 26 -63.40 -30.11 -39.75
CA ALA A 26 -63.65 -29.37 -38.52
C ALA A 26 -63.82 -30.30 -37.29
N VAL A 27 -64.48 -31.45 -37.44
CA VAL A 27 -64.66 -32.44 -36.35
C VAL A 27 -63.31 -32.96 -35.81
N ARG A 28 -62.32 -33.17 -36.69
CA ARG A 28 -60.97 -33.59 -36.27
C ARG A 28 -60.11 -32.44 -35.75
N LYS A 29 -60.37 -31.19 -36.14
CA LYS A 29 -59.71 -30.00 -35.57
C LYS A 29 -60.08 -29.78 -34.09
N TYR A 30 -61.25 -30.22 -33.63
CA TYR A 30 -61.61 -30.19 -32.19
C TYR A 30 -60.66 -31.02 -31.31
N SER A 31 -60.14 -32.14 -31.82
CA SER A 31 -59.16 -32.95 -31.09
C SER A 31 -57.82 -32.22 -30.92
N VAL A 32 -57.42 -31.40 -31.90
CA VAL A 32 -56.22 -30.54 -31.81
C VAL A 32 -56.43 -29.48 -30.73
N LEU A 33 -57.57 -28.77 -30.75
CA LEU A 33 -57.92 -27.77 -29.74
C LEU A 33 -57.90 -28.36 -28.31
N GLY A 34 -58.36 -29.60 -28.14
CA GLY A 34 -58.31 -30.31 -26.86
C GLY A 34 -56.89 -30.59 -26.37
N ILE A 35 -55.94 -30.86 -27.27
CA ILE A 35 -54.52 -31.06 -26.94
C ILE A 35 -53.81 -29.72 -26.71
N GLU A 36 -54.10 -28.69 -27.51
CA GLU A 36 -53.60 -27.32 -27.32
C GLU A 36 -53.97 -26.77 -25.95
N ASN A 37 -55.22 -26.99 -25.50
CA ASN A 37 -55.64 -26.62 -24.15
C ASN A 37 -54.87 -27.37 -23.05
N LYS A 38 -54.50 -28.64 -23.28
CA LYS A 38 -53.63 -29.41 -22.36
C LYS A 38 -52.21 -28.84 -22.34
N ILE A 39 -51.65 -28.49 -23.49
CA ILE A 39 -50.33 -27.82 -23.58
C ILE A 39 -50.37 -26.49 -22.83
N ALA A 40 -51.39 -25.66 -23.04
CA ALA A 40 -51.54 -24.38 -22.34
C ALA A 40 -51.59 -24.57 -20.82
N ASN A 41 -52.31 -25.60 -20.34
CA ASN A 41 -52.33 -25.94 -18.91
C ASN A 41 -50.96 -26.38 -18.38
N LEU A 42 -50.23 -27.19 -19.14
CA LEU A 42 -48.87 -27.65 -18.79
C LEU A 42 -47.87 -26.48 -18.73
N LYS A 43 -47.91 -25.55 -19.70
CA LYS A 43 -47.07 -24.33 -19.68
C LYS A 43 -47.35 -23.42 -18.49
N GLN A 44 -48.61 -23.30 -18.08
CA GLN A 44 -48.96 -22.56 -16.86
C GLN A 44 -48.43 -23.24 -15.59
N LYS A 45 -48.43 -24.59 -15.54
CA LYS A 45 -47.82 -25.34 -14.43
C LYS A 45 -46.30 -25.14 -14.37
N GLU A 46 -45.63 -25.21 -15.50
CA GLU A 46 -44.19 -24.94 -15.60
C GLU A 46 -43.85 -23.53 -15.11
N THR A 47 -44.58 -22.51 -15.58
CA THR A 47 -44.40 -21.12 -15.13
C THR A 47 -44.60 -20.98 -13.61
N ALA A 48 -45.61 -21.63 -13.06
CA ALA A 48 -45.87 -21.62 -11.62
C ALA A 48 -44.76 -22.32 -10.81
N LEU A 49 -44.20 -23.43 -11.32
CA LEU A 49 -43.07 -24.13 -10.70
C LEU A 49 -41.80 -23.28 -10.73
N LEU A 50 -41.53 -22.56 -11.83
CA LEU A 50 -40.39 -21.64 -11.94
C LEU A 50 -40.53 -20.44 -10.99
N ASP A 51 -41.73 -19.90 -10.79
CA ASP A 51 -41.99 -18.82 -9.83
C ASP A 51 -41.79 -19.26 -8.37
N VAL A 52 -42.19 -20.50 -8.04
CA VAL A 52 -41.88 -21.12 -6.73
C VAL A 52 -40.36 -21.33 -6.59
N SER A 53 -39.68 -21.81 -7.63
CA SER A 53 -38.22 -21.99 -7.65
C SER A 53 -37.47 -20.68 -7.39
N ALA A 54 -37.87 -19.59 -8.06
CA ALA A 54 -37.26 -18.27 -7.85
C ALA A 54 -37.41 -17.79 -6.39
N SER A 55 -38.55 -18.05 -5.76
CA SER A 55 -38.77 -17.71 -4.35
C SER A 55 -37.94 -18.57 -3.41
N LEU A 56 -37.79 -19.86 -3.71
CA LEU A 56 -36.93 -20.79 -2.97
C LEU A 56 -35.45 -20.38 -3.06
N LEU A 57 -34.99 -19.90 -4.22
CA LEU A 57 -33.64 -19.34 -4.40
C LEU A 57 -33.44 -18.07 -3.56
N GLY A 58 -34.44 -17.19 -3.49
CA GLY A 58 -34.41 -16.02 -2.60
C GLY A 58 -34.29 -16.40 -1.12
N PHE A 59 -35.05 -17.41 -0.68
CA PHE A 59 -34.93 -17.95 0.67
C PHE A 59 -33.56 -18.59 0.92
N LYS A 60 -33.04 -19.36 -0.05
CA LYS A 60 -31.68 -19.94 0.01
C LYS A 60 -30.63 -18.86 0.24
N GLY A 61 -30.66 -17.75 -0.52
CA GLY A 61 -29.71 -16.65 -0.36
C GLY A 61 -29.71 -16.02 1.04
N SER A 62 -30.89 -15.92 1.68
CA SER A 62 -30.99 -15.42 3.06
C SER A 62 -30.40 -16.41 4.09
N ALA A 63 -30.59 -17.72 3.88
CA ALA A 63 -30.05 -18.80 4.72
C ALA A 63 -28.54 -18.97 4.54
N ASP A 64 -28.04 -18.83 3.30
CA ASP A 64 -26.61 -18.82 2.96
C ASP A 64 -25.86 -17.76 3.75
N ALA A 65 -26.37 -16.53 3.80
CA ALA A 65 -25.72 -15.45 4.57
C ALA A 65 -25.60 -15.80 6.07
N LEU A 66 -26.62 -16.45 6.66
CA LEU A 66 -26.60 -16.88 8.06
C LEU A 66 -25.75 -18.13 8.28
N SER A 67 -25.42 -18.89 7.25
CA SER A 67 -24.55 -20.06 7.35
C SER A 67 -23.06 -19.72 7.49
N LEU A 68 -22.69 -18.47 7.21
CA LEU A 68 -21.29 -18.02 7.17
C LEU A 68 -20.85 -17.41 8.52
N PRO A 69 -19.82 -17.96 9.20
CA PRO A 69 -19.26 -17.35 10.41
C PRO A 69 -18.77 -15.90 10.20
N SER A 70 -18.26 -15.59 9.00
CA SER A 70 -17.81 -14.23 8.65
C SER A 70 -18.93 -13.19 8.74
N PHE A 71 -20.21 -13.58 8.56
CA PHE A 71 -21.34 -12.68 8.75
C PHE A 71 -21.48 -12.23 10.21
N PHE A 72 -21.28 -13.14 11.17
CA PHE A 72 -21.32 -12.87 12.61
C PHE A 72 -20.04 -12.22 13.16
N ALA A 73 -18.95 -12.25 12.38
CA ALA A 73 -17.71 -11.55 12.69
C ALA A 73 -17.80 -10.03 12.43
N LYS A 74 -18.83 -9.55 11.72
CA LYS A 74 -19.04 -8.12 11.47
C LYS A 74 -19.11 -7.31 12.77
N THR A 75 -18.45 -6.16 12.75
CA THR A 75 -18.40 -5.22 13.87
C THR A 75 -19.14 -3.94 13.52
N ASN A 76 -19.63 -3.26 14.56
CA ASN A 76 -20.13 -1.91 14.49
C ASN A 76 -19.13 -1.00 15.20
N THR A 77 -18.79 0.13 14.59
CA THR A 77 -17.84 1.09 15.14
C THR A 77 -18.52 2.44 15.29
N LYS A 78 -18.49 3.00 16.50
CA LYS A 78 -19.13 4.28 16.82
C LYS A 78 -18.12 5.23 17.45
N SER A 79 -18.08 6.46 16.97
CA SER A 79 -17.35 7.56 17.62
C SER A 79 -18.29 8.36 18.52
N SER A 80 -17.79 8.81 19.67
CA SER A 80 -18.50 9.75 20.54
C SER A 80 -18.62 11.15 19.94
N ASN A 81 -17.75 11.52 18.98
CA ASN A 81 -17.81 12.79 18.25
C ASN A 81 -17.29 12.63 16.80
N GLU A 82 -18.20 12.33 15.87
CA GLU A 82 -17.89 12.13 14.45
C GLU A 82 -17.52 13.42 13.68
N ASN A 83 -17.71 14.60 14.28
CA ASN A 83 -17.25 15.85 13.68
C ASN A 83 -15.74 16.07 13.91
N VAL A 84 -15.19 15.47 14.96
CA VAL A 84 -13.74 15.52 15.27
C VAL A 84 -13.04 14.31 14.68
N LEU A 85 -13.55 13.11 14.96
CA LEU A 85 -12.92 11.84 14.59
C LEU A 85 -14.00 10.84 14.16
N PHE A 86 -14.03 10.53 12.86
CA PHE A 86 -14.83 9.44 12.33
C PHE A 86 -14.06 8.13 12.44
N ALA A 87 -14.75 7.03 12.74
CA ALA A 87 -14.14 5.72 12.88
C ALA A 87 -14.99 4.66 12.19
N SER A 88 -14.33 3.77 11.44
CA SER A 88 -14.94 2.60 10.82
C SER A 88 -14.12 1.36 11.14
N GLY A 89 -14.79 0.24 11.43
CA GLY A 89 -14.15 -1.06 11.64
C GLY A 89 -14.54 -2.06 10.56
N ASN A 90 -13.63 -2.96 10.24
CA ASN A 90 -13.92 -4.14 9.43
C ASN A 90 -14.15 -5.39 10.32
N GLN A 91 -14.36 -6.56 9.69
CA GLN A 91 -14.64 -7.84 10.35
C GLN A 91 -13.51 -8.40 11.24
N ILE A 92 -12.29 -7.85 11.19
CA ILE A 92 -11.17 -8.23 12.07
C ILE A 92 -10.91 -7.20 13.17
N SER A 93 -11.77 -6.19 13.30
CA SER A 93 -11.62 -5.14 14.31
C SER A 93 -11.75 -5.69 15.73
N THR A 94 -10.78 -5.35 16.57
CA THR A 94 -10.82 -5.71 18.00
C THR A 94 -11.96 -4.96 18.70
N THR A 95 -12.88 -5.69 19.33
CA THR A 95 -13.98 -5.10 20.11
C THR A 95 -13.44 -4.44 21.38
N GLY A 96 -13.89 -3.23 21.69
CA GLY A 96 -13.43 -2.45 22.84
C GLY A 96 -13.76 -0.97 22.73
N ALA A 97 -13.44 -0.21 23.78
CA ALA A 97 -13.51 1.25 23.78
C ALA A 97 -12.09 1.83 23.78
N PHE A 98 -11.82 2.76 22.88
CA PHE A 98 -10.51 3.36 22.63
C PHE A 98 -10.62 4.88 22.72
N SER A 99 -9.77 5.54 23.51
CA SER A 99 -9.81 6.99 23.71
C SER A 99 -8.73 7.68 22.88
N PHE A 100 -9.13 8.66 22.07
CA PHE A 100 -8.26 9.41 21.18
C PHE A 100 -8.42 10.93 21.35
N SER A 101 -7.39 11.72 21.05
CA SER A 101 -7.50 13.18 20.92
C SER A 101 -6.79 13.64 19.66
N ALA A 102 -7.56 14.19 18.71
CA ALA A 102 -7.02 14.71 17.44
C ALA A 102 -6.45 16.10 17.67
N ARG A 103 -5.15 16.23 17.88
CA ARG A 103 -4.51 17.52 18.20
C ARG A 103 -4.24 18.37 16.98
N ARG A 104 -4.05 17.73 15.82
CA ARG A 104 -3.68 18.41 14.59
C ARG A 104 -4.14 17.64 13.37
N LEU A 105 -4.56 18.35 12.33
CA LEU A 105 -4.87 17.76 11.03
C LEU A 105 -3.66 17.83 10.11
N ALA A 106 -3.60 16.89 9.17
CA ALA A 106 -2.67 16.98 8.06
C ALA A 106 -3.10 18.12 7.11
N GLN A 107 -2.15 18.97 6.73
CA GLN A 107 -2.33 20.06 5.76
C GLN A 107 -1.36 19.89 4.59
N SER A 108 -1.82 20.25 3.39
CA SER A 108 -0.97 20.31 2.20
C SER A 108 -0.24 21.64 2.11
N HIS A 109 0.98 21.63 1.59
CA HIS A 109 1.74 22.85 1.33
C HIS A 109 1.06 23.66 0.21
N GLN A 110 0.84 24.95 0.45
CA GLN A 110 0.33 25.88 -0.55
C GLN A 110 1.23 27.10 -0.66
N LEU A 111 1.67 27.37 -1.88
CA LEU A 111 2.54 28.47 -2.26
C LEU A 111 1.79 29.41 -3.22
N ILE A 112 2.09 30.70 -3.14
CA ILE A 112 1.55 31.70 -4.05
C ILE A 112 2.67 32.58 -4.59
N SER A 113 2.61 32.93 -5.87
CA SER A 113 3.58 33.86 -6.42
C SER A 113 3.35 35.30 -5.97
N ASN A 114 4.36 36.14 -6.18
CA ASN A 114 4.17 37.58 -6.33
C ASN A 114 3.13 37.91 -7.45
N GLY A 115 2.61 39.14 -7.44
CA GLY A 115 1.51 39.56 -8.33
C GLY A 115 1.97 39.99 -9.72
N PHE A 116 1.16 39.70 -10.73
CA PHE A 116 1.34 40.08 -12.13
C PHE A 116 0.11 40.83 -12.67
N ALA A 117 0.33 41.68 -13.67
CA ALA A 117 -0.71 42.55 -14.23
C ALA A 117 -1.81 41.78 -15.00
N ASP A 118 -1.46 40.66 -15.62
CA ASP A 118 -2.36 39.80 -16.41
C ASP A 118 -1.90 38.33 -16.32
N SER A 119 -2.76 37.38 -16.73
CA SER A 119 -2.45 35.95 -16.70
C SER A 119 -1.97 35.37 -18.05
N ASP A 120 -2.35 35.99 -19.16
CA ASP A 120 -2.32 35.39 -20.50
C ASP A 120 -1.71 36.28 -21.60
N VAL A 121 -1.27 37.50 -21.29
CA VAL A 121 -0.75 38.45 -22.29
C VAL A 121 0.75 38.68 -22.13
N THR A 122 1.19 39.05 -20.92
CA THR A 122 2.58 39.40 -20.65
C THR A 122 3.41 38.15 -20.42
N ALA A 123 4.49 38.01 -21.20
CA ALA A 123 5.45 36.95 -21.01
C ALA A 123 6.21 37.16 -19.69
N ILE A 124 6.24 36.13 -18.86
CA ILE A 124 6.97 36.10 -17.58
C ILE A 124 8.32 35.42 -17.74
N ALA A 125 8.41 34.41 -18.63
CA ALA A 125 9.67 33.81 -19.03
C ALA A 125 10.11 34.38 -20.39
N PRO A 126 10.93 35.45 -20.46
CA PRO A 126 11.37 36.04 -21.73
C PRO A 126 12.31 35.12 -22.51
N THR A 127 13.06 34.26 -21.82
CA THR A 127 13.94 33.24 -22.37
C THR A 127 13.44 31.84 -22.02
N ALA A 128 14.02 30.81 -22.65
CA ALA A 128 13.81 29.46 -22.17
C ALA A 128 14.34 29.36 -20.74
N SER A 129 13.51 28.83 -19.85
CA SER A 129 13.70 28.84 -18.41
C SER A 129 13.30 27.49 -17.83
N LYS A 130 13.59 27.28 -16.55
CA LYS A 130 13.15 26.11 -15.79
C LYS A 130 12.54 26.50 -14.46
N ILE A 131 11.57 25.70 -14.05
CA ILE A 131 11.07 25.65 -12.68
C ILE A 131 11.36 24.26 -12.18
N THR A 132 12.06 24.15 -11.06
CA THR A 132 12.38 22.86 -10.45
C THR A 132 11.60 22.68 -9.16
N PHE A 133 11.07 21.47 -8.97
CA PHE A 133 10.23 21.10 -7.84
C PHE A 133 10.90 20.00 -7.03
N GLU A 134 11.00 20.20 -5.73
CA GLU A 134 11.35 19.15 -4.78
C GLU A 134 10.15 18.90 -3.87
N ILE A 135 9.82 17.62 -3.62
CA ILE A 135 8.65 17.24 -2.84
C ILE A 135 9.04 16.35 -1.66
N GLY A 136 8.89 16.86 -0.44
CA GLY A 136 9.13 16.13 0.80
C GLY A 136 10.61 15.97 1.20
N GLY A 137 11.53 16.51 0.42
CA GLY A 137 12.98 16.55 0.66
C GLY A 137 13.59 17.91 0.27
N GLY A 138 14.90 18.09 0.46
CA GLY A 138 15.64 19.28 0.00
C GLY A 138 15.58 20.53 0.89
N TYR A 139 14.95 20.47 2.07
CA TYR A 139 14.87 21.63 2.98
C TYR A 139 16.07 21.74 3.91
N LEU A 140 16.49 22.98 4.14
CA LEU A 140 17.46 23.39 5.15
C LEU A 140 16.90 23.35 6.58
N GLU A 141 15.61 23.63 6.73
CA GLU A 141 14.93 23.60 8.03
C GLU A 141 14.58 22.16 8.44
N LYS A 142 15.55 21.45 8.99
CA LYS A 142 15.33 20.11 9.54
C LYS A 142 14.89 20.20 11.00
N ASN A 143 13.58 20.15 11.23
CA ASN A 143 13.02 20.18 12.59
C ASN A 143 13.54 19.01 13.43
N THR A 144 14.29 19.30 14.50
CA THR A 144 14.84 18.26 15.37
C THR A 144 13.73 17.59 16.15
N SER A 145 13.58 16.27 16.02
CA SER A 145 12.58 15.50 16.78
C SER A 145 12.89 15.54 18.28
N LEU A 146 11.86 15.75 19.10
CA LEU A 146 12.00 15.70 20.56
C LEU A 146 12.43 14.31 21.05
N SER A 147 12.17 13.24 20.29
CA SER A 147 12.64 11.89 20.63
C SER A 147 14.16 11.71 20.46
N PHE A 148 14.81 12.59 19.69
CA PHE A 148 16.24 12.51 19.43
C PHE A 148 17.08 13.18 20.52
N LEU A 149 16.47 14.06 21.31
CA LEU A 149 17.11 14.86 22.33
C LEU A 149 17.56 14.01 23.53
N ASN A 150 18.42 14.60 24.36
CA ASN A 150 18.99 14.02 25.57
C ASN A 150 19.71 12.69 25.31
N GLY A 151 20.44 12.58 24.20
CA GLY A 151 21.10 11.35 23.81
C GLY A 151 20.11 10.24 23.44
N GLN A 152 19.03 10.61 22.75
CA GLN A 152 17.91 9.73 22.35
C GLN A 152 17.09 9.18 23.53
N ALA A 153 17.23 9.75 24.74
CA ALA A 153 16.29 9.52 25.84
C ALA A 153 14.94 10.22 25.58
N GLY A 154 14.94 11.26 24.73
CA GLY A 154 13.77 12.04 24.38
C GLY A 154 13.39 13.09 25.42
N VAL A 155 12.18 13.65 25.24
CA VAL A 155 11.57 14.63 26.14
C VAL A 155 10.21 14.12 26.58
N ASN A 156 9.92 14.14 27.88
CA ASN A 156 8.58 13.91 28.38
C ASN A 156 7.71 15.12 28.06
N ARG A 157 6.72 14.93 27.17
CA ARG A 157 5.84 15.99 26.69
C ARG A 157 4.72 16.22 27.70
N GLY A 158 4.41 17.48 27.98
CA GLY A 158 3.51 17.85 29.07
C GLY A 158 3.32 19.35 29.09
N PHE A 159 3.32 19.95 30.28
CA PHE A 159 3.16 21.39 30.42
C PHE A 159 4.42 22.06 30.98
N ILE A 160 4.67 23.28 30.54
CA ILE A 160 5.70 24.15 31.13
C ILE A 160 5.06 25.45 31.63
N LYS A 161 5.67 26.06 32.65
CA LYS A 161 5.26 27.35 33.19
C LYS A 161 6.33 28.39 32.88
N ILE A 162 5.96 29.45 32.17
CA ILE A 162 6.84 30.59 31.86
C ILE A 162 6.34 31.80 32.64
N THR A 163 7.25 32.53 33.28
CA THR A 163 7.00 33.81 33.92
C THR A 163 7.91 34.85 33.28
N ASP A 164 7.36 35.94 32.71
CA ASP A 164 8.17 37.00 32.09
C ASP A 164 8.80 37.93 33.15
N SER A 165 9.71 38.80 32.73
CA SER A 165 10.42 39.72 33.65
C SER A 165 9.48 40.76 34.32
N SER A 166 8.26 40.93 33.78
CA SER A 166 7.18 41.74 34.35
C SER A 166 6.28 41.00 35.34
N ASN A 167 6.60 39.74 35.68
CA ASN A 167 5.84 38.82 36.54
C ASN A 167 4.51 38.29 35.98
N LYS A 168 4.26 38.37 34.67
CA LYS A 168 3.12 37.64 34.09
C LYS A 168 3.50 36.17 33.91
N THR A 169 2.55 35.27 34.11
CA THR A 169 2.76 33.82 34.00
C THR A 169 1.83 33.20 32.96
N ALA A 170 2.35 32.28 32.16
CA ALA A 170 1.61 31.42 31.25
C ALA A 170 1.93 29.94 31.50
N VAL A 171 0.95 29.06 31.26
CA VAL A 171 1.16 27.61 31.16
C VAL A 171 1.06 27.22 29.68
N ILE A 172 2.09 26.58 29.15
CA ILE A 172 2.19 26.19 27.75
C ILE A 172 1.96 24.68 27.65
N ASP A 173 1.00 24.27 26.81
CA ASP A 173 0.72 22.86 26.48
C ASP A 173 1.68 22.38 25.38
N LEU A 174 2.51 21.39 25.69
CA LEU A 174 3.46 20.77 24.77
C LEU A 174 3.14 19.28 24.53
N GLN A 175 1.97 18.77 24.97
CA GLN A 175 1.60 17.36 24.78
C GLN A 175 1.56 16.95 23.30
N GLY A 176 1.16 17.88 22.43
CA GLY A 176 1.14 17.70 20.98
C GLY A 176 2.45 18.03 20.26
N ALA A 177 3.49 18.53 20.94
CA ALA A 177 4.74 18.94 20.30
C ALA A 177 5.58 17.71 19.91
N LEU A 178 6.01 17.60 18.65
CA LEU A 178 6.84 16.50 18.14
C LEU A 178 8.30 16.89 17.95
N THR A 179 8.52 18.14 17.62
CA THR A 179 9.82 18.69 17.25
C THR A 179 10.16 19.91 18.10
N VAL A 180 11.43 20.31 18.09
CA VAL A 180 11.86 21.56 18.72
C VAL A 180 11.12 22.74 18.11
N LYS A 181 10.85 22.75 16.79
CA LYS A 181 10.01 23.79 16.18
C LYS A 181 8.61 23.86 16.78
N ASP A 182 7.92 22.75 17.02
CA ASP A 182 6.60 22.78 17.68
C ASP A 182 6.68 23.40 19.08
N VAL A 183 7.78 23.16 19.82
CA VAL A 183 8.02 23.77 21.13
C VAL A 183 8.24 25.28 21.01
N LEU A 184 9.10 25.71 20.08
CA LEU A 184 9.36 27.14 19.83
C LEU A 184 8.06 27.86 19.43
N ASP A 185 7.30 27.28 18.51
CA ASP A 185 6.03 27.83 18.02
C ASP A 185 5.00 27.92 19.15
N SER A 186 4.91 26.92 20.02
CA SER A 186 4.00 26.92 21.18
C SER A 186 4.36 27.99 22.22
N ILE A 187 5.64 28.30 22.39
CA ILE A 187 6.10 29.39 23.27
C ILE A 187 5.87 30.74 22.59
N ASN A 188 6.28 30.90 21.34
CA ASN A 188 6.25 32.17 20.61
C ASN A 188 4.85 32.64 20.23
N SER A 189 3.91 31.72 20.06
CA SER A 189 2.49 32.06 19.81
C SER A 189 1.72 32.42 21.08
N ASN A 190 2.32 32.28 22.27
CA ASN A 190 1.66 32.62 23.52
C ASN A 190 1.62 34.15 23.73
N THR A 191 0.42 34.70 23.94
CA THR A 191 0.23 36.14 24.15
C THR A 191 0.12 36.55 25.61
N GLN A 192 0.18 35.59 26.56
CA GLN A 192 0.05 35.86 27.99
C GLN A 192 1.37 36.34 28.61
N VAL A 193 2.51 35.94 28.03
CA VAL A 193 3.86 36.38 28.40
C VAL A 193 4.56 37.00 27.20
N SER A 194 5.42 37.99 27.42
CA SER A 194 6.18 38.65 26.35
C SER A 194 7.58 38.07 26.26
N VAL A 195 7.73 36.96 25.53
CA VAL A 195 9.00 36.23 25.36
C VAL A 195 9.20 35.82 23.91
N ARG A 196 10.44 35.49 23.54
CA ARG A 196 10.82 34.89 22.26
C ARG A 196 11.75 33.71 22.50
N ALA A 197 11.32 32.51 22.16
CA ALA A 197 12.13 31.31 22.13
C ALA A 197 12.79 31.11 20.75
N SER A 198 14.06 30.72 20.76
CA SER A 198 14.84 30.34 19.58
C SER A 198 15.67 29.09 19.87
N ALA A 199 16.11 28.40 18.82
CA ALA A 199 17.15 27.37 18.91
C ALA A 199 18.51 28.00 18.58
N THR A 200 19.52 27.68 19.38
CA THR A 200 20.91 28.14 19.14
C THR A 200 21.83 26.98 19.47
N ALA A 201 22.63 26.53 18.48
CA ALA A 201 23.44 25.31 18.58
C ALA A 201 22.60 24.14 19.12
N ASP A 202 22.95 23.59 20.30
CA ASP A 202 22.32 22.40 20.88
C ASP A 202 21.28 22.66 21.96
N ARG A 203 20.82 23.91 22.08
CA ARG A 203 19.94 24.34 23.17
C ARG A 203 18.84 25.28 22.71
N ILE A 204 17.80 25.38 23.52
CA ILE A 204 16.74 26.39 23.38
C ILE A 204 17.13 27.60 24.22
N VAL A 205 17.01 28.79 23.63
CA VAL A 205 17.22 30.08 24.29
C VAL A 205 15.90 30.81 24.33
N ILE A 206 15.56 31.43 25.47
CA ILE A 206 14.36 32.25 25.59
C ILE A 206 14.76 33.67 25.98
N GLU A 207 14.45 34.62 25.12
CA GLU A 207 14.60 36.06 25.33
C GLU A 207 13.33 36.63 25.96
N ASP A 208 13.51 37.49 26.95
CA ASP A 208 12.43 38.31 27.49
C ASP A 208 12.28 39.59 26.66
N LEU A 209 11.03 39.92 26.32
CA LEU A 209 10.65 41.13 25.58
C LEU A 209 9.87 42.13 26.46
N ALA A 210 9.64 41.81 27.74
CA ALA A 210 8.80 42.60 28.64
C ALA A 210 9.55 43.79 29.29
N GLY A 211 10.88 43.72 29.44
CA GLY A 211 11.70 44.84 29.91
C GLY A 211 11.68 45.10 31.43
N GLY A 212 11.50 44.06 32.25
CA GLY A 212 11.46 44.08 33.71
C GLY A 212 12.71 43.48 34.40
N SER A 213 12.55 42.96 35.63
CA SER A 213 13.69 42.41 36.40
C SER A 213 14.09 41.02 35.88
N PRO A 214 15.38 40.77 35.61
CA PRO A 214 15.87 39.43 35.21
C PRO A 214 15.54 38.32 36.22
N SER A 215 15.49 38.64 37.51
CA SER A 215 15.17 37.68 38.58
C SER A 215 13.74 37.15 38.52
N ASN A 216 12.84 37.89 37.88
CA ASN A 216 11.43 37.52 37.73
C ASN A 216 11.21 36.61 36.52
N PHE A 217 12.05 36.75 35.50
CA PHE A 217 11.98 35.92 34.32
C PHE A 217 12.34 34.48 34.68
N LYS A 218 11.42 33.53 34.52
CA LYS A 218 11.58 32.16 35.00
C LYS A 218 10.84 31.15 34.14
N VAL A 219 11.45 29.99 33.95
CA VAL A 219 10.81 28.81 33.34
C VAL A 219 10.88 27.66 34.33
N ASP A 220 9.71 27.06 34.62
CA ASP A 220 9.55 25.93 35.54
C ASP A 220 8.78 24.79 34.89
N ASN A 221 8.95 23.59 35.45
CA ASN A 221 8.02 22.48 35.22
C ASN A 221 6.62 22.83 35.76
N TYR A 222 5.59 22.28 35.13
CA TYR A 222 4.22 22.38 35.63
C TYR A 222 3.76 21.04 36.22
N GLY A 223 3.30 21.04 37.47
CA GLY A 223 2.86 19.81 38.15
C GLY A 223 4.01 18.82 38.44
N LEU A 224 3.79 17.54 38.13
CA LEU A 224 4.79 16.47 38.29
C LEU A 224 5.64 16.23 37.03
N ASP A 225 5.42 17.01 35.96
CA ASP A 225 6.09 16.84 34.68
C ASP A 225 7.57 17.27 34.78
N ASN A 226 8.43 16.69 33.94
CA ASN A 226 9.83 17.09 33.81
C ASN A 226 10.13 17.81 32.48
N THR A 227 9.09 18.22 31.75
CA THR A 227 9.20 18.77 30.39
C THR A 227 10.19 19.94 30.27
N ALA A 228 10.15 20.93 31.16
CA ALA A 228 11.08 22.07 31.09
C ALA A 228 12.52 21.66 31.45
N SER A 229 12.69 20.67 32.33
CA SER A 229 14.00 20.08 32.64
C SER A 229 14.57 19.32 31.44
N ASP A 230 13.76 18.48 30.79
CA ASP A 230 14.15 17.65 29.65
C ASP A 230 14.44 18.50 28.41
N LEU A 231 13.74 19.62 28.24
CA LEU A 231 14.05 20.64 27.23
C LEU A 231 15.26 21.51 27.59
N GLY A 232 15.86 21.30 28.76
CA GLY A 232 17.02 22.06 29.22
C GLY A 232 16.74 23.52 29.60
N ILE A 233 15.49 24.00 29.50
CA ILE A 233 15.11 25.42 29.66
C ILE A 233 14.68 25.82 31.07
N LYS A 234 14.59 24.88 32.02
CA LYS A 234 14.26 25.21 33.41
C LYS A 234 15.34 26.09 34.04
N GLY A 235 14.98 27.33 34.41
CA GLY A 235 15.94 28.30 34.93
C GLY A 235 15.34 29.68 35.21
N THR A 236 16.21 30.60 35.64
CA THR A 236 15.90 32.02 35.90
C THR A 236 16.68 32.92 34.95
N GLY A 237 16.12 34.09 34.65
CA GLY A 237 16.66 35.04 33.70
C GLY A 237 18.01 35.62 34.08
N VAL A 238 18.86 35.80 33.08
CA VAL A 238 20.17 36.42 33.16
C VAL A 238 20.19 37.62 32.22
N SER A 239 20.64 38.77 32.70
CA SER A 239 20.77 39.96 31.85
C SER A 239 22.09 39.95 31.08
N VAL A 240 22.00 40.12 29.77
CA VAL A 240 23.11 40.17 28.81
C VAL A 240 22.86 41.32 27.83
N GLY A 241 23.80 42.26 27.73
CA GLY A 241 23.74 43.31 26.69
C GLY A 241 22.49 44.20 26.75
N GLY A 242 21.90 44.40 27.94
CA GLY A 242 20.65 45.17 28.10
C GLY A 242 19.38 44.36 27.82
N LYS A 243 19.50 43.11 27.40
CA LYS A 243 18.41 42.14 27.24
C LYS A 243 18.46 41.09 28.34
N THR A 244 17.41 40.28 28.47
CA THR A 244 17.29 39.24 29.50
C THR A 244 16.99 37.90 28.85
N TYR A 245 17.71 36.85 29.22
CA TYR A 245 17.64 35.54 28.60
C TYR A 245 17.58 34.39 29.61
N ILE A 246 17.02 33.27 29.20
CA ILE A 246 17.25 31.95 29.78
C ILE A 246 17.99 31.14 28.71
N PHE A 247 19.24 30.79 29.00
CA PHE A 247 20.03 29.89 28.18
C PHE A 247 19.77 28.46 28.65
N GLY A 248 19.18 27.62 27.78
CA GLY A 248 18.99 26.22 28.08
C GLY A 248 20.31 25.45 28.18
N LYS A 249 20.22 24.19 28.64
CA LYS A 249 21.33 23.22 28.56
C LYS A 249 21.43 22.63 27.15
N ASP A 250 22.60 22.08 26.83
CA ASP A 250 22.80 21.27 25.64
C ASP A 250 21.97 19.98 25.75
N ILE A 251 21.02 19.81 24.83
CA ILE A 251 20.08 18.68 24.78
C ILE A 251 20.21 17.87 23.50
N ASN A 252 21.09 18.27 22.58
CA ASN A 252 21.30 17.62 21.30
C ASN A 252 22.74 17.09 21.20
N TYR A 253 22.92 15.83 21.58
CA TYR A 253 24.21 15.17 21.64
C TYR A 253 24.06 13.67 21.33
N ILE A 254 25.15 13.03 20.91
CA ILE A 254 25.24 11.58 20.70
C ILE A 254 25.73 10.88 21.97
N THR A 255 25.56 9.57 22.02
CA THR A 255 26.04 8.70 23.10
C THR A 255 26.62 7.44 22.47
N ASN A 256 27.26 6.61 23.29
CA ASN A 256 27.72 5.29 22.89
C ASN A 256 26.58 4.41 22.33
N SER A 257 25.34 4.63 22.77
CA SER A 257 24.15 3.88 22.32
C SER A 257 23.49 4.47 21.08
N THR A 258 23.92 5.64 20.61
CA THR A 258 23.38 6.26 19.39
C THR A 258 23.56 5.32 18.20
N ASN A 259 22.48 5.12 17.44
CA ASN A 259 22.51 4.32 16.24
C ASN A 259 23.28 5.07 15.13
N VAL A 260 24.13 4.35 14.40
CA VAL A 260 24.95 4.93 13.32
C VAL A 260 24.08 5.54 12.22
N SER A 261 22.89 4.99 11.97
CA SER A 261 21.93 5.55 11.00
C SER A 261 21.44 6.96 11.36
N LEU A 262 21.58 7.41 12.61
CA LEU A 262 21.18 8.76 13.02
C LEU A 262 22.29 9.81 12.83
N LEU A 263 23.52 9.37 12.57
CA LEU A 263 24.64 10.28 12.29
C LEU A 263 24.46 10.95 10.92
N ASN A 264 25.17 12.06 10.71
CA ASN A 264 25.15 12.86 9.50
C ASN A 264 23.72 13.23 9.06
N ASN A 265 22.93 13.78 9.98
CA ASN A 265 21.52 14.11 9.77
C ASN A 265 20.64 12.92 9.34
N GLY A 266 20.96 11.70 9.77
CA GLY A 266 20.19 10.51 9.39
C GLY A 266 20.69 9.81 8.12
N LEU A 267 21.76 10.31 7.49
CA LEU A 267 22.41 9.66 6.34
C LEU A 267 23.30 8.48 6.79
N GLY A 268 23.77 8.53 8.04
CA GLY A 268 24.65 7.57 8.69
C GLY A 268 26.08 7.61 8.16
N VAL A 269 26.76 6.45 8.18
CA VAL A 269 28.15 6.31 7.75
C VAL A 269 28.21 5.40 6.53
N ARG A 270 28.76 5.91 5.43
CA ARG A 270 29.00 5.16 4.19
C ARG A 270 30.17 4.23 4.38
N ARG A 271 29.99 2.99 3.95
CA ARG A 271 30.92 1.90 4.19
C ARG A 271 31.02 1.02 2.96
N ASN A 272 32.16 0.37 2.81
CA ASN A 272 32.33 -0.70 1.84
C ASN A 272 31.62 -1.98 2.31
N SER A 273 31.54 -2.97 1.42
CA SER A 273 31.05 -4.30 1.77
C SER A 273 31.92 -4.93 2.88
N ASP A 274 31.27 -5.64 3.81
CA ASP A 274 31.94 -6.32 4.93
C ASP A 274 33.18 -7.12 4.46
N GLY A 275 34.33 -6.86 5.11
CA GLY A 275 35.61 -7.49 4.77
C GLY A 275 36.48 -6.69 3.81
N ILE A 276 36.00 -5.55 3.32
CA ILE A 276 36.81 -4.54 2.63
C ILE A 276 37.09 -3.42 3.63
N ASN A 277 38.37 -3.11 3.85
CA ASN A 277 38.72 -2.03 4.78
C ASN A 277 38.20 -0.67 4.27
N ASP A 278 37.74 0.17 5.20
CA ASP A 278 37.14 1.49 4.95
C ASP A 278 38.11 2.63 5.20
N LEU A 279 38.88 2.53 6.28
CA LEU A 279 39.77 3.60 6.71
C LEU A 279 41.09 3.05 7.23
N ALA A 280 42.12 3.87 7.14
CA ALA A 280 43.42 3.60 7.73
C ALA A 280 43.82 4.73 8.67
N ILE A 281 44.31 4.35 9.85
CA ILE A 281 44.83 5.27 10.86
C ILE A 281 46.34 5.04 10.99
N THR A 282 47.12 6.12 10.88
CA THR A 282 48.57 6.11 11.09
C THR A 282 48.88 6.84 12.38
N ASP A 283 49.68 6.24 13.26
CA ASP A 283 50.14 6.92 14.48
C ASP A 283 51.38 7.80 14.23
N ARG A 284 51.85 8.52 15.24
CA ARG A 284 52.99 9.45 15.12
C ARG A 284 54.35 8.76 14.91
N THR A 285 54.40 7.43 15.02
CA THR A 285 55.58 6.63 14.66
C THR A 285 55.57 6.19 13.20
N GLY A 286 54.49 6.48 12.47
CA GLY A 286 54.27 6.04 11.09
C GLY A 286 53.58 4.68 10.98
N LEU A 287 53.14 4.08 12.10
CA LEU A 287 52.47 2.78 12.06
C LEU A 287 51.04 2.94 11.53
N ARG A 288 50.83 2.47 10.30
CA ARG A 288 49.53 2.50 9.60
C ARG A 288 48.73 1.20 9.84
N THR A 289 47.50 1.35 10.32
CA THR A 289 46.57 0.25 10.58
C THR A 289 45.28 0.44 9.79
N GLU A 290 44.87 -0.56 9.01
CA GLU A 290 43.62 -0.56 8.24
C GLU A 290 42.46 -1.16 9.03
N ILE A 291 41.26 -0.61 8.84
CA ILE A 291 40.05 -0.92 9.61
C ILE A 291 38.86 -1.08 8.66
N ASP A 292 38.16 -2.19 8.80
CA ASP A 292 36.90 -2.57 8.14
C ASP A 292 35.73 -2.29 9.11
N ILE A 293 34.85 -1.34 8.79
CA ILE A 293 33.65 -1.01 9.57
C ILE A 293 32.47 -1.80 8.97
N ARG A 294 31.83 -2.64 9.78
CA ARG A 294 30.89 -3.64 9.31
C ARG A 294 29.45 -3.22 9.44
N ASN A 295 28.57 -3.87 8.70
CA ASN A 295 27.12 -3.73 8.82
C ASN A 295 26.60 -4.07 10.22
N SER A 296 27.28 -4.95 10.95
CA SER A 296 26.95 -5.27 12.34
C SER A 296 27.32 -4.17 13.33
N ASP A 297 28.14 -3.19 12.93
CA ASP A 297 28.48 -2.03 13.75
C ASP A 297 27.37 -0.97 13.64
N VAL A 298 26.25 -1.24 14.32
CA VAL A 298 25.01 -0.44 14.25
C VAL A 298 24.95 0.71 15.25
N THR A 299 25.89 0.79 16.20
CA THR A 299 25.99 1.86 17.21
C THR A 299 27.34 2.58 17.17
N VAL A 300 27.38 3.81 17.70
CA VAL A 300 28.63 4.55 17.91
C VAL A 300 29.64 3.72 18.71
N LEU A 301 29.20 3.04 19.77
CA LEU A 301 30.07 2.18 20.56
C LEU A 301 30.66 1.00 19.77
N SER A 302 29.86 0.35 18.90
CA SER A 302 30.40 -0.73 18.08
C SER A 302 31.48 -0.24 17.11
N ILE A 303 31.32 0.95 16.51
CA ILE A 303 32.36 1.57 15.68
C ILE A 303 33.61 1.88 16.49
N ILE A 304 33.46 2.55 17.65
CA ILE A 304 34.57 2.87 18.55
C ILE A 304 35.32 1.61 18.97
N ASN A 305 34.60 0.57 19.38
CA ASN A 305 35.18 -0.70 19.79
C ASN A 305 35.89 -1.40 18.64
N ARG A 306 35.32 -1.38 17.43
CA ARG A 306 35.96 -1.95 16.25
C ARG A 306 37.29 -1.27 15.96
N ILE A 307 37.28 0.06 15.88
CA ILE A 307 38.51 0.83 15.62
C ILE A 307 39.55 0.55 16.72
N ASN A 308 39.18 0.69 17.99
CA ASN A 308 40.11 0.51 19.11
C ASN A 308 40.67 -0.91 19.22
N THR A 309 39.84 -1.93 18.96
CA THR A 309 40.28 -3.33 18.98
C THR A 309 41.26 -3.61 17.86
N THR A 310 41.01 -3.11 16.65
CA THR A 310 41.92 -3.26 15.52
C THR A 310 43.24 -2.53 15.73
N LEU A 311 43.21 -1.29 16.24
CA LEU A 311 44.41 -0.51 16.56
C LEU A 311 45.27 -1.19 17.63
N SER A 312 44.66 -1.58 18.75
CA SER A 312 45.38 -2.24 19.85
C SER A 312 45.95 -3.59 19.43
N GLY A 313 45.23 -4.38 18.63
CA GLY A 313 45.73 -5.65 18.07
C GLY A 313 46.93 -5.47 17.14
N ALA A 314 47.04 -4.33 16.46
CA ALA A 314 48.17 -3.98 15.61
C ALA A 314 49.33 -3.31 16.37
N GLY A 315 49.22 -3.12 17.69
CA GLY A 315 50.23 -2.39 18.48
C GLY A 315 50.19 -0.87 18.31
N ASN A 316 49.17 -0.33 17.63
CA ASN A 316 49.00 1.10 17.42
C ASN A 316 48.46 1.79 18.69
N ALA A 317 49.10 2.89 19.09
CA ALA A 317 48.82 3.60 20.34
C ALA A 317 47.67 4.61 20.24
N VAL A 318 47.08 4.78 19.06
CA VAL A 318 45.92 5.66 18.85
C VAL A 318 44.67 5.06 19.50
N ARG A 319 43.84 5.91 20.10
CA ARG A 319 42.53 5.56 20.66
C ARG A 319 41.46 6.52 20.19
N VAL A 320 40.29 5.96 19.84
CA VAL A 320 39.08 6.70 19.45
C VAL A 320 38.10 6.74 20.62
N SER A 321 37.45 7.88 20.82
CA SER A 321 36.41 8.09 21.84
C SER A 321 35.44 9.19 21.40
N LEU A 322 34.33 9.37 22.10
CA LEU A 322 33.52 10.58 21.99
C LEU A 322 34.31 11.80 22.52
N ASN A 323 34.08 12.97 21.92
CA ASN A 323 34.55 14.24 22.46
C ASN A 323 33.75 14.63 23.73
N THR A 324 34.19 15.67 24.44
CA THR A 324 33.68 15.98 25.80
C THR A 324 32.24 16.51 25.83
N ASP A 325 31.78 17.12 24.74
CA ASP A 325 30.41 17.58 24.46
C ASP A 325 29.53 16.50 23.81
N ASN A 326 30.11 15.35 23.44
CA ASN A 326 29.47 14.25 22.74
C ASN A 326 28.74 14.67 21.45
N THR A 327 29.41 15.44 20.62
CA THR A 327 28.91 15.90 19.31
C THR A 327 29.70 15.27 18.16
N ALA A 328 30.89 14.75 18.45
CA ALA A 328 31.82 14.16 17.49
C ALA A 328 32.67 13.04 18.11
N LEU A 329 33.48 12.40 17.27
CA LEU A 329 34.54 11.49 17.69
C LEU A 329 35.89 12.22 17.78
N GLN A 330 36.79 11.72 18.61
CA GLN A 330 38.16 12.21 18.74
C GLN A 330 39.15 11.05 18.74
N LEU A 331 40.33 11.28 18.15
CA LEU A 331 41.48 10.39 18.24
C LEU A 331 42.56 11.00 19.15
N VAL A 332 43.20 10.15 19.94
CA VAL A 332 44.32 10.51 20.80
C VAL A 332 45.44 9.51 20.61
N ASP A 333 46.64 10.00 20.30
CA ASP A 333 47.84 9.16 20.20
C ASP A 333 48.76 9.38 21.40
N SER A 334 49.10 8.28 22.06
CA SER A 334 50.06 8.25 23.17
C SER A 334 51.47 7.78 22.74
N SER A 335 51.71 7.56 21.45
CA SER A 335 53.02 7.18 20.93
C SER A 335 54.03 8.33 21.03
N VAL A 336 55.32 7.97 21.14
CA VAL A 336 56.44 8.91 21.17
C VAL A 336 57.05 8.99 19.77
N GLY A 337 56.42 9.76 18.89
CA GLY A 337 56.85 9.96 17.51
C GLY A 337 56.81 11.43 17.08
N ILE A 338 57.43 11.75 15.94
CA ILE A 338 57.51 13.12 15.40
C ILE A 338 56.57 13.36 14.21
N GLU A 339 55.89 12.32 13.71
CA GLU A 339 54.89 12.47 12.65
C GLU A 339 53.55 12.97 13.23
N SER A 340 52.60 13.28 12.36
CA SER A 340 51.20 13.53 12.74
C SER A 340 50.40 12.23 12.77
N ILE A 341 49.36 12.18 13.60
CA ILE A 341 48.31 11.18 13.42
C ILE A 341 47.71 11.36 12.03
N ALA A 342 47.55 10.27 11.28
CA ALA A 342 46.86 10.24 10.00
C ALA A 342 45.53 9.47 10.05
N VAL A 343 44.50 9.91 9.33
CA VAL A 343 43.28 9.14 9.05
C VAL A 343 42.97 9.29 7.56
N SER A 344 42.86 8.20 6.84
CA SER A 344 42.63 8.19 5.40
C SER A 344 41.53 7.22 5.03
N GLY A 345 40.73 7.58 4.03
CA GLY A 345 39.79 6.66 3.40
C GLY A 345 40.57 5.71 2.50
N ILE A 346 40.16 4.45 2.46
CA ILE A 346 40.73 3.45 1.57
C ILE A 346 39.62 2.78 0.77
N ASN A 347 39.99 2.25 -0.40
CA ASN A 347 39.03 1.62 -1.32
C ASN A 347 37.84 2.55 -1.65
N SER A 348 38.12 3.85 -1.84
CA SER A 348 37.13 4.89 -2.11
C SER A 348 36.06 5.11 -1.03
N SER A 349 36.27 4.60 0.19
CA SER A 349 35.35 4.82 1.31
C SER A 349 35.45 6.25 1.85
N LEU A 350 34.28 6.83 2.12
CA LEU A 350 34.12 8.13 2.79
C LEU A 350 33.86 8.00 4.30
N ALA A 351 33.98 6.79 4.86
CA ALA A 351 33.81 6.54 6.28
C ALA A 351 34.61 7.48 7.19
N PRO A 352 35.88 7.85 6.91
CA PRO A 352 36.59 8.83 7.74
C PRO A 352 35.86 10.17 7.84
N VAL A 353 35.23 10.63 6.75
CA VAL A 353 34.57 11.94 6.74
C VAL A 353 33.23 11.87 7.43
N ASP A 354 32.50 10.79 7.20
CA ASP A 354 31.23 10.51 7.86
C ASP A 354 31.41 10.26 9.37
N LEU A 355 32.62 9.89 9.80
CA LEU A 355 33.03 9.79 11.21
C LEU A 355 33.69 11.08 11.73
N GLY A 356 33.71 12.13 10.91
CA GLY A 356 34.17 13.46 11.29
C GLY A 356 35.69 13.65 11.27
N PHE A 357 36.48 12.70 10.79
CA PHE A 357 37.95 12.75 10.83
C PHE A 357 38.62 13.42 9.61
N GLY A 358 37.85 14.05 8.72
CA GLY A 358 38.37 14.75 7.54
C GLY A 358 37.57 15.97 7.12
N VAL A 359 38.16 16.83 6.28
CA VAL A 359 37.56 18.03 5.68
C VAL A 359 37.72 18.09 4.17
N LEU A 360 36.97 19.00 3.57
CA LEU A 360 37.19 19.51 2.23
C LEU A 360 38.02 20.80 2.29
N SER A 361 39.12 20.85 1.55
CA SER A 361 39.92 22.08 1.36
C SER A 361 40.25 22.25 -0.11
N GLY A 362 39.77 23.34 -0.71
CA GLY A 362 39.90 23.60 -2.14
C GLY A 362 39.22 22.50 -2.97
N THR A 363 39.98 21.81 -3.82
CA THR A 363 39.51 20.68 -4.63
C THR A 363 39.93 19.32 -4.06
N THR A 364 40.36 19.23 -2.80
CA THR A 364 40.86 17.97 -2.24
C THR A 364 40.23 17.65 -0.89
N PHE A 365 39.96 16.37 -0.67
CA PHE A 365 39.77 15.85 0.68
C PHE A 365 41.10 15.97 1.44
N VAL A 366 41.07 16.66 2.57
CA VAL A 366 42.22 16.84 3.44
C VAL A 366 41.85 16.28 4.81
N GLN A 367 42.72 15.43 5.34
CA GLN A 367 42.57 14.93 6.69
C GLN A 367 42.55 16.09 7.70
N VAL A 368 41.79 15.99 8.79
CA VAL A 368 41.91 16.93 9.92
C VAL A 368 43.36 16.99 10.39
N GLY A 369 43.94 18.19 10.40
CA GLY A 369 45.29 18.41 10.91
C GLY A 369 45.36 18.04 12.39
N ALA A 370 46.41 17.33 12.79
CA ALA A 370 46.59 16.96 14.19
C ALA A 370 46.75 18.22 15.06
N GLU A 371 46.11 18.27 16.21
CA GLU A 371 46.23 19.37 17.17
C GLU A 371 47.44 19.15 18.08
N ASP A 372 48.23 20.21 18.29
CA ASP A 372 49.25 20.26 19.32
C ASP A 372 48.57 20.34 20.69
N THR A 373 48.80 19.35 21.55
CA THR A 373 48.25 19.32 22.91
C THR A 373 48.71 20.45 23.81
N ALA A 374 49.83 21.11 23.48
CA ALA A 374 50.39 22.19 24.27
C ALA A 374 49.83 23.57 23.93
N THR A 375 49.32 23.79 22.72
CA THR A 375 48.86 25.10 22.24
C THR A 375 47.44 25.09 21.67
N GLY A 376 46.90 23.89 21.43
CA GLY A 376 45.65 23.68 20.73
C GLY A 376 45.75 23.93 19.23
N LEU A 377 46.85 24.46 18.68
CA LEU A 377 47.01 24.80 17.26
C LEU A 377 47.08 23.54 16.39
N LEU A 378 46.54 23.64 15.16
CA LEU A 378 46.81 22.65 14.10
C LEU A 378 48.33 22.60 13.88
N SER A 379 48.93 21.44 14.17
CA SER A 379 50.36 21.21 14.11
C SER A 379 50.67 19.98 13.26
N ALA A 380 51.73 20.07 12.45
CA ALA A 380 52.25 18.95 11.68
C ALA A 380 52.86 17.83 12.53
N THR A 381 52.91 17.98 13.86
CA THR A 381 53.44 16.98 14.81
C THR A 381 52.46 16.66 15.96
N GLY A 382 51.21 17.13 15.86
CA GLY A 382 50.18 16.99 16.91
C GLY A 382 49.81 15.53 17.23
N ASN A 383 49.21 15.32 18.40
CA ASN A 383 48.85 13.98 18.90
C ASN A 383 47.36 13.81 19.23
N ARG A 384 46.50 14.69 18.71
CA ARG A 384 45.05 14.56 18.79
C ARG A 384 44.41 14.94 17.47
N ILE A 385 43.31 14.28 17.11
CA ILE A 385 42.41 14.72 16.05
C ILE A 385 41.04 14.90 16.69
N ALA A 386 40.53 16.12 16.69
CA ALA A 386 39.16 16.40 17.10
C ALA A 386 38.28 16.37 15.85
N GLY A 387 37.36 15.42 15.78
CA GLY A 387 36.49 15.26 14.62
C GLY A 387 35.39 16.33 14.55
N TYR A 388 34.77 16.43 13.38
CA TYR A 388 33.58 17.23 13.13
C TYR A 388 32.33 16.64 13.75
N ARG A 389 31.40 17.55 14.03
CA ARG A 389 30.06 17.26 14.47
C ARG A 389 29.41 16.22 13.55
N LEU A 390 28.83 15.20 14.17
CA LEU A 390 28.18 14.08 13.49
C LEU A 390 26.67 14.22 13.45
N ILE A 391 26.10 15.29 13.98
CA ILE A 391 24.66 15.57 14.03
C ILE A 391 24.43 17.07 13.81
N GLY A 392 23.40 17.50 13.10
CA GLY A 392 23.10 18.94 13.00
C GLY A 392 22.83 19.55 14.38
N GLY A 393 23.01 20.87 14.52
CA GLY A 393 22.46 21.60 15.66
C GLY A 393 20.93 21.53 15.69
N LEU A 394 20.29 22.07 16.73
CA LEU A 394 18.83 22.13 16.80
C LEU A 394 18.25 22.91 15.63
N ASN A 395 17.27 22.31 14.95
CA ASN A 395 16.61 22.84 13.75
C ASN A 395 17.59 23.26 12.64
N SER A 396 18.74 22.59 12.55
CA SER A 396 19.83 22.93 11.64
C SER A 396 20.33 21.68 10.92
N ILE A 397 21.00 21.89 9.79
CA ILE A 397 21.64 20.86 8.98
C ILE A 397 23.15 20.99 9.09
N LEU A 398 23.85 19.88 8.99
CA LEU A 398 25.31 19.87 8.99
C LEU A 398 25.84 20.54 7.73
N ARG A 399 26.88 21.33 7.89
CA ARG A 399 27.55 22.02 6.79
C ARG A 399 28.06 21.06 5.70
N ASN A 400 28.47 19.85 6.08
CA ASN A 400 29.03 18.84 5.17
C ASN A 400 27.95 18.08 4.36
N THR A 401 26.67 18.27 4.66
CA THR A 401 25.55 17.68 3.90
C THR A 401 24.89 18.67 2.94
N LEU A 402 25.38 19.91 2.86
CA LEU A 402 24.91 20.91 1.90
C LEU A 402 25.50 20.64 0.50
N ASN A 403 24.91 21.24 -0.53
CA ASN A 403 25.20 21.14 -1.97
C ASN A 403 25.33 19.72 -2.51
N GLY A 404 24.49 18.79 -2.05
CA GLY A 404 24.51 17.37 -2.40
C GLY A 404 25.36 16.49 -1.48
N GLY A 405 26.00 17.09 -0.47
CA GLY A 405 26.94 16.41 0.42
C GLY A 405 28.17 15.91 -0.34
N MET A 406 29.06 15.16 0.30
CA MET A 406 30.33 14.77 -0.34
C MET A 406 30.17 13.63 -1.35
N VAL A 407 30.77 13.73 -2.53
CA VAL A 407 30.73 12.69 -3.58
C VAL A 407 32.08 11.96 -3.72
N SER A 408 32.03 10.74 -4.26
CA SER A 408 33.13 9.77 -4.34
C SER A 408 34.07 9.93 -5.55
N THR A 409 33.72 10.71 -6.58
CA THR A 409 34.21 10.39 -7.94
C THR A 409 35.32 11.27 -8.53
N THR A 410 35.50 12.55 -8.17
CA THR A 410 36.71 13.31 -8.56
C THR A 410 37.02 14.49 -7.61
N PRO A 411 38.28 14.96 -7.53
CA PRO A 411 38.67 16.18 -6.80
C PRO A 411 37.91 17.46 -7.25
N THR A 412 37.43 17.51 -8.49
CA THR A 412 36.72 18.69 -9.02
C THR A 412 35.22 18.69 -8.72
N ASP A 413 34.65 17.54 -8.35
CA ASP A 413 33.22 17.34 -8.09
C ASP A 413 32.95 17.26 -6.57
N ILE A 414 33.62 18.11 -5.78
CA ILE A 414 33.37 18.20 -4.34
C ILE A 414 32.09 19.00 -4.13
N HIS A 415 31.06 18.27 -3.74
CA HIS A 415 29.77 18.75 -3.28
C HIS A 415 29.82 18.86 -1.73
N GLY A 416 29.37 20.00 -1.16
CA GLY A 416 29.63 20.40 0.24
C GLY A 416 30.21 21.81 0.39
N VAL A 417 30.07 22.42 1.57
CA VAL A 417 30.66 23.74 1.85
C VAL A 417 32.13 23.61 2.23
N ARG A 418 33.03 24.18 1.44
CA ARG A 418 34.49 24.15 1.66
C ARG A 418 34.96 25.18 2.67
N ASP A 419 36.07 24.91 3.35
CA ASP A 419 36.67 25.82 4.34
C ASP A 419 37.18 27.10 3.65
N GLY A 420 37.02 28.23 4.34
CA GLY A 420 37.48 29.54 3.88
C GLY A 420 36.75 30.69 4.56
N SER A 421 37.04 31.91 4.11
CA SER A 421 36.48 33.13 4.70
C SER A 421 35.60 33.86 3.72
N ILE A 422 34.51 34.46 4.22
CA ILE A 422 33.60 35.30 3.45
C ILE A 422 33.73 36.75 3.88
N LYS A 423 33.47 37.69 2.97
CA LYS A 423 33.35 39.12 3.25
C LYS A 423 31.96 39.60 2.88
N ILE A 424 31.29 40.25 3.81
CA ILE A 424 29.96 40.87 3.65
C ILE A 424 30.14 42.38 3.74
N THR A 425 29.57 43.13 2.81
CA THR A 425 29.56 44.60 2.79
C THR A 425 28.12 45.09 2.72
N ASP A 426 27.71 45.90 3.68
CA ASP A 426 26.39 46.55 3.73
C ASP A 426 26.29 47.70 2.72
N ARG A 427 25.09 48.26 2.57
CA ARG A 427 24.83 49.36 1.61
C ARG A 427 25.41 50.71 2.05
N ASP A 428 25.86 50.84 3.28
CA ASP A 428 26.64 51.98 3.79
C ASP A 428 28.15 51.83 3.49
N GLY A 429 28.57 50.66 3.00
CA GLY A 429 29.97 50.33 2.67
C GLY A 429 30.77 49.77 3.85
N ASN A 430 30.15 49.59 5.02
CA ASN A 430 30.77 48.88 6.13
C ASN A 430 30.87 47.40 5.76
N ASN A 431 31.96 46.76 6.17
CA ASN A 431 32.17 45.36 5.84
C ASN A 431 32.75 44.57 6.99
N VAL A 432 32.51 43.27 6.93
CA VAL A 432 33.00 42.31 7.88
C VAL A 432 33.49 41.06 7.17
N THR A 433 34.63 40.53 7.63
CA THR A 433 35.17 39.24 7.21
C THR A 433 34.91 38.21 8.30
N LEU A 434 34.47 37.02 7.89
CA LEU A 434 34.22 35.89 8.76
C LEU A 434 34.96 34.67 8.23
N ASP A 435 35.75 34.02 9.08
CA ASP A 435 36.33 32.71 8.76
C ASP A 435 35.32 31.61 9.10
N MET A 436 34.82 30.94 8.06
CA MET A 436 33.88 29.82 8.15
C MET A 436 34.61 28.48 8.31
N SER A 437 35.94 28.48 8.35
CA SER A 437 36.76 27.31 8.61
C SER A 437 36.72 26.91 10.09
N ASN A 438 36.92 25.62 10.36
CA ASN A 438 36.98 25.08 11.73
C ASN A 438 38.37 25.22 12.37
N ARG A 439 39.02 26.37 12.15
CA ARG A 439 40.38 26.66 12.61
C ARG A 439 40.35 27.51 13.89
N ILE A 440 41.49 27.58 14.58
CA ILE A 440 41.66 28.51 15.70
C ILE A 440 41.40 29.93 15.21
N GLN A 441 40.39 30.57 15.80
CA GLN A 441 40.06 31.96 15.52
C GLN A 441 40.91 32.88 16.41
N THR A 442 41.29 32.44 17.62
CA THR A 442 42.11 33.23 18.57
C THR A 442 42.77 32.38 19.67
N THR A 443 43.59 33.01 20.52
CA THR A 443 44.24 32.37 21.67
C THR A 443 43.94 33.10 22.99
N ILE A 444 44.07 32.39 24.10
CA ILE A 444 43.97 32.95 25.46
C ILE A 444 45.14 33.91 25.71
N VAL A 445 44.85 35.16 26.07
CA VAL A 445 45.88 36.19 26.37
C VAL A 445 46.61 35.88 27.67
N THR A 446 45.87 35.50 28.70
CA THR A 446 46.40 35.22 30.05
C THR A 446 45.69 34.02 30.62
N GLY A 447 46.45 33.10 31.23
CA GLY A 447 45.90 31.86 31.74
C GLY A 447 44.76 32.06 32.74
N VAL A 448 43.82 31.14 32.74
CA VAL A 448 42.62 31.10 33.58
C VAL A 448 42.59 29.82 34.41
N LEU A 449 42.07 29.90 35.63
CA LEU A 449 41.93 28.74 36.52
C LEU A 449 40.58 28.04 36.30
N ALA A 450 40.47 26.81 36.80
CA ALA A 450 39.17 26.15 36.94
C ALA A 450 38.23 27.05 37.77
N GLY A 451 36.97 27.12 37.37
CA GLY A 451 35.96 28.01 37.93
C GLY A 451 35.85 29.38 37.24
N ALA A 452 36.73 29.72 36.30
CA ALA A 452 36.61 30.98 35.55
C ALA A 452 35.38 30.96 34.63
N THR A 453 34.59 32.04 34.62
CA THR A 453 33.42 32.21 33.74
C THR A 453 33.70 33.09 32.53
N SER A 454 34.97 33.45 32.31
CA SER A 454 35.40 34.26 31.19
C SER A 454 36.87 34.04 30.84
N VAL A 455 37.23 34.31 29.59
CA VAL A 455 38.61 34.33 29.12
C VAL A 455 38.88 35.59 28.31
N SER A 456 40.07 36.17 28.46
CA SER A 456 40.53 37.23 27.57
C SER A 456 41.19 36.62 26.35
N ALA A 457 40.67 36.90 25.16
CA ALA A 457 41.16 36.40 23.88
C ALA A 457 42.08 37.43 23.18
N THR A 458 43.00 36.97 22.34
CA THR A 458 43.90 37.86 21.56
C THR A 458 43.16 38.62 20.47
N SER A 459 42.03 38.06 20.02
CA SER A 459 41.08 38.63 19.08
C SER A 459 39.71 38.05 19.38
N ILE A 460 38.65 38.81 19.12
CA ILE A 460 37.27 38.30 19.14
C ILE A 460 36.70 38.17 17.72
N ALA A 461 37.53 38.35 16.69
CA ALA A 461 37.12 38.09 15.32
C ALA A 461 36.66 36.63 15.19
N GLY A 462 35.47 36.42 14.63
CA GLY A 462 34.85 35.09 14.51
C GLY A 462 34.04 34.62 15.72
N PHE A 463 33.93 35.43 16.79
CA PHE A 463 33.16 35.08 17.99
C PHE A 463 31.96 36.00 18.21
N ALA A 464 30.90 35.42 18.75
CA ALA A 464 29.63 36.07 18.98
C ALA A 464 28.90 35.53 20.21
N VAL A 465 27.99 36.31 20.78
CA VAL A 465 27.14 35.87 21.89
C VAL A 465 26.16 34.83 21.38
N GLY A 466 26.16 33.64 21.99
CA GLY A 466 25.42 32.47 21.52
C GLY A 466 26.30 31.44 20.84
N ASN A 467 27.50 31.82 20.36
CA ASN A 467 28.42 30.86 19.76
C ASN A 467 28.89 29.83 20.78
N GLU A 468 28.85 28.57 20.37
CA GLU A 468 29.65 27.54 21.02
C GLU A 468 31.11 27.72 20.60
N ILE A 469 31.97 27.80 21.60
CA ILE A 469 33.41 27.84 21.43
C ILE A 469 34.03 26.62 22.03
N ARG A 470 35.13 26.19 21.43
CA ARG A 470 35.99 25.16 21.99
C ARG A 470 37.31 25.77 22.42
N ILE A 471 37.63 25.62 23.69
CA ILE A 471 38.91 26.03 24.28
C ILE A 471 39.78 24.77 24.39
N VAL A 472 40.95 24.77 23.77
CA VAL A 472 41.86 23.62 23.73
C VAL A 472 43.20 24.02 24.31
N GLY A 473 43.71 23.22 25.26
CA GLY A 473 45.04 23.44 25.81
C GLY A 473 45.41 22.58 27.01
N GLY A 474 46.69 22.23 27.12
CA GLY A 474 47.22 21.42 28.23
C GLY A 474 46.63 20.01 28.29
N GLY A 475 46.28 19.43 27.14
CA GLY A 475 45.59 18.14 27.04
C GLY A 475 44.09 18.17 27.35
N ASN A 476 43.51 19.34 27.63
CA ASN A 476 42.08 19.49 27.92
C ASN A 476 41.33 20.21 26.79
N THR A 477 40.06 19.87 26.63
CA THR A 477 39.12 20.51 25.71
C THR A 477 37.84 20.86 26.46
N GLN A 478 37.46 22.14 26.44
CA GLN A 478 36.26 22.66 27.10
C GLN A 478 35.40 23.44 26.13
N TYR A 479 34.11 23.11 26.09
CA TYR A 479 33.13 23.78 25.24
C TYR A 479 32.32 24.76 26.05
N ARG A 480 32.19 26.00 25.59
CA ARG A 480 31.44 27.05 26.29
C ARG A 480 30.59 27.81 25.30
N THR A 481 29.40 28.20 25.72
CA THR A 481 28.61 29.15 24.94
C THR A 481 28.98 30.53 25.41
N ILE A 482 29.33 31.41 24.47
CA ILE A 482 29.59 32.80 24.81
C ILE A 482 28.27 33.44 25.24
N THR A 483 28.16 33.85 26.49
CA THR A 483 27.01 34.61 26.99
C THR A 483 27.21 36.10 26.89
N ARG A 484 28.46 36.57 26.79
CA ARG A 484 28.75 38.01 26.62
C ARG A 484 30.14 38.20 26.03
N ILE A 485 30.28 39.20 25.16
CA ILE A 485 31.58 39.69 24.69
C ILE A 485 31.76 41.12 25.23
N SER A 486 32.91 41.41 25.82
CA SER A 486 33.23 42.71 26.39
C SER A 486 34.68 43.07 26.09
N GLY A 487 34.90 43.95 25.12
CA GLY A 487 36.24 44.15 24.55
C GLY A 487 36.74 42.85 23.92
N THR A 488 37.89 42.35 24.37
CA THR A 488 38.41 41.03 23.94
C THR A 488 38.07 39.88 24.90
N THR A 489 37.25 40.12 25.91
CA THR A 489 36.85 39.09 26.88
C THR A 489 35.59 38.37 26.42
N LEU A 490 35.68 37.04 26.35
CA LEU A 490 34.55 36.12 26.14
C LEU A 490 34.07 35.64 27.51
N VAL A 491 32.77 35.77 27.79
CA VAL A 491 32.12 35.31 29.02
C VAL A 491 31.23 34.13 28.67
N PHE A 492 31.12 33.16 29.57
CA PHE A 492 30.53 31.85 29.29
C PHE A 492 29.24 31.59 30.05
N ASP A 493 28.49 30.61 29.57
CA ASP A 493 27.29 30.05 30.19
C ASP A 493 27.57 29.28 31.48
N LYS A 494 28.76 28.67 31.58
CA LYS A 494 29.21 27.86 32.73
C LYS A 494 30.69 28.08 33.05
N PRO A 495 31.11 27.97 34.33
CA PRO A 495 32.52 28.05 34.73
C PRO A 495 33.37 26.98 34.02
N LEU A 496 34.65 27.26 33.74
CA LEU A 496 35.59 26.29 33.18
C LEU A 496 35.88 25.17 34.19
N ASP A 497 35.77 23.90 33.79
CA ASP A 497 36.00 22.78 34.71
C ASP A 497 37.48 22.54 35.00
N VAL A 498 38.35 23.07 34.15
CA VAL A 498 39.82 22.99 34.23
C VAL A 498 40.45 24.34 33.92
N GLY A 499 41.67 24.56 34.38
CA GLY A 499 42.44 25.75 34.03
C GLY A 499 43.13 25.63 32.68
N PHE A 500 43.35 26.76 32.01
CA PHE A 500 44.08 26.87 30.75
C PHE A 500 45.20 27.91 30.88
N SER A 501 46.38 27.63 30.35
CA SER A 501 47.48 28.60 30.33
C SER A 501 47.28 29.67 29.24
N GLY A 502 48.11 30.73 29.27
CA GLY A 502 48.14 31.71 28.18
C GLY A 502 48.71 31.08 26.89
N GLY A 503 48.23 31.53 25.73
CA GLY A 503 48.60 31.02 24.41
C GLY A 503 47.76 29.85 23.90
N GLN A 504 46.83 29.33 24.71
CA GLN A 504 45.96 28.20 24.34
C GLN A 504 44.87 28.60 23.35
N GLY A 505 44.47 27.69 22.49
CA GLY A 505 43.54 27.94 21.38
C GLY A 505 42.07 28.11 21.78
N ILE A 506 41.37 28.98 21.06
CA ILE A 506 39.91 29.12 21.10
C ILE A 506 39.36 29.03 19.66
N TYR A 507 38.36 28.18 19.47
CA TYR A 507 37.73 27.87 18.19
C TYR A 507 36.27 28.33 18.18
N ALA A 508 35.82 28.90 17.06
CA ALA A 508 34.39 29.07 16.77
C ALA A 508 33.90 27.86 15.96
N MET A 509 32.71 27.37 16.28
CA MET A 509 32.13 26.15 15.71
C MET A 509 31.13 26.46 14.59
N ASN A 510 31.58 26.64 13.35
CA ASN A 510 30.69 26.85 12.19
C ASN A 510 30.39 25.52 11.48
N GLN A 511 29.82 24.55 12.22
CA GLN A 511 29.69 23.16 11.75
C GLN A 511 28.29 22.79 11.26
N SER A 512 27.29 23.60 11.57
CA SER A 512 25.95 23.51 11.03
C SER A 512 25.50 24.82 10.39
N LEU A 513 24.47 24.77 9.54
CA LEU A 513 23.93 25.94 8.87
C LEU A 513 23.44 27.01 9.85
N GLY A 514 22.76 26.59 10.92
CA GLY A 514 22.36 27.47 12.02
C GLY A 514 23.55 28.17 12.67
N ASP A 515 24.70 27.49 12.81
CA ASP A 515 25.92 28.13 13.32
C ASP A 515 26.43 29.20 12.35
N ILE A 516 26.38 28.93 11.04
CA ILE A 516 26.77 29.88 9.99
C ILE A 516 25.86 31.12 10.01
N VAL A 517 24.54 30.93 10.06
CA VAL A 517 23.56 32.02 10.10
C VAL A 517 23.76 32.88 11.37
N ASN A 518 23.93 32.25 12.53
CA ASN A 518 24.21 32.96 13.79
C ASN A 518 25.54 33.72 13.70
N ALA A 519 26.59 33.07 13.20
CA ALA A 519 27.90 33.69 13.02
C ALA A 519 27.84 34.94 12.12
N ILE A 520 27.04 34.93 11.04
CA ILE A 520 26.82 36.10 10.20
C ILE A 520 26.12 37.22 10.99
N ASN A 521 24.95 36.95 11.55
CA ASN A 521 24.13 37.93 12.28
C ASN A 521 24.90 38.64 13.39
N ASP A 522 25.56 37.86 14.24
CA ASP A 522 26.20 38.41 15.41
C ASP A 522 27.50 39.14 15.06
N ARG A 523 28.21 38.68 14.02
CA ARG A 523 29.45 39.30 13.58
C ARG A 523 29.20 40.61 12.82
N ALA A 524 28.10 40.69 12.07
CA ALA A 524 27.59 41.93 11.51
C ALA A 524 27.31 42.94 12.63
N THR A 525 26.53 42.52 13.64
CA THR A 525 26.22 43.34 14.83
C THR A 525 27.48 43.84 15.55
N SER A 526 28.45 42.97 15.86
CA SER A 526 29.69 43.35 16.56
C SER A 526 30.64 44.24 15.75
N SER A 527 30.49 44.26 14.42
CA SER A 527 31.31 45.08 13.51
C SER A 527 30.62 46.36 13.07
N ASN A 528 29.40 46.62 13.57
CA ASN A 528 28.55 47.72 13.12
C ASN A 528 28.32 47.67 11.59
N VAL A 529 28.04 46.46 11.09
CA VAL A 529 27.58 46.20 9.73
C VAL A 529 26.11 45.83 9.84
N ASP A 530 25.23 46.59 9.20
CA ASP A 530 23.79 46.52 9.39
C ASP A 530 23.17 45.45 8.49
N VAL A 531 23.55 44.18 8.72
CA VAL A 531 23.10 43.02 7.94
C VAL A 531 22.58 41.91 8.87
N THR A 532 21.51 41.25 8.45
CA THR A 532 20.97 40.03 9.05
C THR A 532 21.00 38.86 8.07
N ALA A 533 21.15 37.65 8.59
CA ALA A 533 21.05 36.39 7.85
C ALA A 533 19.90 35.53 8.38
N SER A 534 19.20 34.82 7.51
CA SER A 534 18.23 33.79 7.87
C SER A 534 18.19 32.69 6.82
N ILE A 535 17.41 31.63 7.06
CA ILE A 535 16.94 30.80 5.96
C ILE A 535 15.95 31.64 5.14
N ASP A 536 15.93 31.46 3.83
CA ASP A 536 14.95 32.11 2.96
C ASP A 536 13.53 31.58 3.17
N ASN A 537 12.54 32.22 2.53
CA ASN A 537 11.12 31.84 2.64
C ASN A 537 10.82 30.48 1.99
N GLN A 538 11.68 30.03 1.09
CA GLN A 538 11.54 28.76 0.34
C GLN A 538 12.05 27.58 1.18
N GLY A 539 12.91 27.85 2.16
CA GLY A 539 13.46 26.90 3.10
C GLY A 539 14.68 26.14 2.56
N ASN A 540 15.33 26.61 1.51
CA ASN A 540 16.39 25.90 0.78
C ASN A 540 17.68 26.72 0.51
N GLY A 541 17.67 28.03 0.78
CA GLY A 541 18.83 28.91 0.72
C GLY A 541 19.02 29.80 1.95
N ILE A 542 20.02 30.67 1.89
CA ILE A 542 20.31 31.69 2.93
C ILE A 542 19.89 33.06 2.40
N LEU A 543 19.05 33.76 3.14
CA LEU A 543 18.71 35.15 2.90
C LEU A 543 19.64 36.07 3.69
N ILE A 544 20.25 37.04 3.00
CA ILE A 544 21.03 38.13 3.61
C ILE A 544 20.29 39.44 3.38
N SER A 545 19.84 40.09 4.46
CA SER A 545 19.12 41.37 4.40
C SER A 545 19.94 42.50 5.01
N ASP A 546 20.10 43.57 4.27
CA ASP A 546 20.62 44.86 4.71
C ASP A 546 19.51 45.67 5.41
N VAL A 547 19.76 46.07 6.66
CA VAL A 547 18.84 46.89 7.47
C VAL A 547 19.36 48.32 7.65
N SER A 548 20.36 48.71 6.87
CA SER A 548 20.93 50.06 6.87
C SER A 548 20.04 51.05 6.12
N ALA A 549 20.32 52.35 6.26
CA ALA A 549 19.70 53.39 5.43
C ALA A 549 20.50 53.68 4.15
N GLY A 550 21.56 52.90 3.89
CA GLY A 550 22.50 53.11 2.80
C GLY A 550 21.91 52.88 1.43
N THR A 551 22.40 53.63 0.44
CA THR A 551 21.98 53.51 -0.97
C THR A 551 22.98 52.76 -1.84
N GLY A 552 24.09 52.29 -1.28
CA GLY A 552 25.09 51.49 -1.98
C GLY A 552 24.60 50.08 -2.32
N SER A 553 25.54 49.20 -2.65
CA SER A 553 25.26 47.80 -2.97
C SER A 553 25.54 46.89 -1.79
N LEU A 554 24.63 45.96 -1.53
CA LEU A 554 24.87 44.82 -0.64
C LEU A 554 25.75 43.82 -1.41
N SER A 555 26.85 43.35 -0.81
CA SER A 555 27.73 42.36 -1.46
C SER A 555 28.29 41.32 -0.51
N VAL A 556 28.38 40.09 -0.99
CA VAL A 556 29.05 38.98 -0.33
C VAL A 556 30.04 38.34 -1.29
N SER A 557 31.26 38.06 -0.84
CA SER A 557 32.34 37.49 -1.66
C SER A 557 33.25 36.57 -0.86
N GLY A 558 33.88 35.60 -1.52
CA GLY A 558 34.98 34.83 -0.93
C GLY A 558 36.24 35.67 -0.73
N VAL A 559 36.92 35.51 0.41
CA VAL A 559 38.21 36.17 0.70
C VAL A 559 39.37 35.29 0.27
N GLY A 560 40.35 35.89 -0.41
CA GLY A 560 41.59 35.19 -0.79
C GLY A 560 41.40 34.01 -1.75
N GLY A 561 40.32 34.02 -2.55
CA GLY A 561 39.98 32.92 -3.46
C GLY A 561 39.24 31.75 -2.80
N SER A 562 38.70 31.95 -1.59
CA SER A 562 37.79 30.99 -0.96
C SER A 562 36.52 30.79 -1.80
N PHE A 563 36.07 29.54 -1.90
CA PHE A 563 34.80 29.17 -2.53
C PHE A 563 33.60 29.20 -1.55
N THR A 564 33.83 29.51 -0.28
CA THR A 564 32.82 29.32 0.77
C THR A 564 31.57 30.18 0.55
N ALA A 565 31.70 31.39 0.01
CA ALA A 565 30.54 32.22 -0.32
C ALA A 565 29.71 31.63 -1.47
N ALA A 566 30.37 31.09 -2.50
CA ALA A 566 29.72 30.41 -3.60
C ALA A 566 29.05 29.11 -3.14
N ASP A 567 29.74 28.32 -2.32
CA ASP A 567 29.19 27.09 -1.74
C ASP A 567 28.02 27.38 -0.79
N LEU A 568 27.92 28.57 -0.21
CA LEU A 568 26.77 28.98 0.59
C LEU A 568 25.68 29.65 -0.25
N GLY A 569 25.80 29.67 -1.57
CA GLY A 569 24.80 30.22 -2.49
C GLY A 569 24.64 31.75 -2.42
N ILE A 570 25.44 32.43 -1.62
CA ILE A 570 25.28 33.86 -1.30
C ILE A 570 26.28 34.77 -1.99
N GLU A 571 27.23 34.26 -2.80
CA GLU A 571 28.22 35.10 -3.50
C GLU A 571 27.59 35.97 -4.59
N GLN A 572 27.15 37.16 -4.21
CA GLN A 572 26.43 38.10 -5.08
C GLN A 572 26.74 39.56 -4.73
N THR A 573 26.45 40.47 -5.66
CA THR A 573 26.44 41.92 -5.42
C THR A 573 25.16 42.49 -6.04
N VAL A 574 24.32 43.09 -5.20
CA VAL A 574 22.99 43.57 -5.59
C VAL A 574 22.80 45.03 -5.19
N SER A 575 21.94 45.74 -5.92
CA SER A 575 21.49 47.09 -5.55
C SER A 575 20.31 47.09 -4.58
N ASP A 576 19.68 45.93 -4.38
CA ASP A 576 18.56 45.74 -3.47
C ASP A 576 19.05 45.56 -2.03
N SER A 577 18.12 45.58 -1.07
CA SER A 577 18.42 45.34 0.34
C SER A 577 18.58 43.86 0.68
N GLU A 578 18.42 42.95 -0.27
CA GLU A 578 18.39 41.51 0.00
C GLU A 578 19.20 40.74 -1.04
N ILE A 579 20.01 39.79 -0.58
CA ILE A 579 20.57 38.71 -1.39
C ILE A 579 19.82 37.44 -0.97
N ASP A 580 18.97 36.94 -1.86
CA ASP A 580 18.40 35.60 -1.73
C ASP A 580 19.40 34.59 -2.31
N GLY A 581 19.84 33.66 -1.47
CA GLY A 581 20.83 32.66 -1.84
C GLY A 581 20.29 31.65 -2.86
N SER A 582 21.17 31.00 -3.60
CA SER A 582 20.76 29.83 -4.38
C SER A 582 20.39 28.66 -3.47
N ASP A 583 19.66 27.68 -4.02
CA ASP A 583 19.45 26.39 -3.37
C ASP A 583 20.80 25.78 -2.94
N LEU A 584 20.83 25.28 -1.70
CA LEU A 584 21.93 24.55 -1.11
C LEU A 584 21.77 23.04 -1.23
N ASP A 585 20.81 22.54 -2.03
CA ASP A 585 20.58 21.14 -2.40
C ASP A 585 20.98 20.14 -1.30
N PRO A 586 20.41 20.19 -0.08
CA PRO A 586 20.93 19.39 1.03
C PRO A 586 20.72 17.90 0.76
N GLN A 587 21.77 17.09 0.95
CA GLN A 587 21.65 15.64 0.83
C GLN A 587 20.62 15.11 1.83
N TRP A 588 19.54 14.51 1.32
CA TRP A 588 18.45 13.95 2.14
C TRP A 588 18.19 12.46 1.86
N ILE A 589 18.81 11.90 0.81
CA ILE A 589 18.92 10.45 0.59
C ILE A 589 20.35 9.98 0.92
N GLY A 590 20.42 8.98 1.81
CA GLY A 590 21.64 8.26 2.18
C GLY A 590 21.45 6.76 2.04
N GLU A 591 22.53 5.99 2.24
CA GLU A 591 22.48 4.51 2.17
C GLU A 591 21.55 3.89 3.21
N ASN A 592 21.29 4.60 4.31
CA ASN A 592 20.38 4.18 5.39
C ASN A 592 18.93 4.62 5.17
N THR A 593 18.63 5.42 4.13
CA THR A 593 17.27 5.84 3.82
C THR A 593 16.44 4.61 3.45
N LEU A 594 15.33 4.40 4.16
CA LEU A 594 14.42 3.28 3.91
C LEU A 594 13.58 3.54 2.67
N LEU A 595 13.40 2.51 1.83
CA LEU A 595 12.58 2.62 0.61
C LEU A 595 11.13 3.03 0.92
N LYS A 596 10.59 2.64 2.08
CA LYS A 596 9.24 3.02 2.53
C LYS A 596 9.07 4.52 2.81
N ASN A 597 10.17 5.25 3.00
CA ASN A 597 10.14 6.69 3.26
C ASN A 597 10.22 7.53 1.97
N LEU A 598 10.49 6.92 0.82
CA LEU A 598 10.60 7.60 -0.47
C LEU A 598 9.22 7.94 -1.06
N ASN A 599 9.21 8.68 -2.17
CA ASN A 599 7.99 9.12 -2.86
C ASN A 599 7.03 9.88 -1.96
N SER A 600 7.54 10.85 -1.19
CA SER A 600 6.73 11.61 -0.25
C SER A 600 6.02 10.68 0.76
N GLY A 601 6.74 9.67 1.26
CA GLY A 601 6.23 8.70 2.24
C GLY A 601 5.28 7.63 1.69
N LYS A 602 5.06 7.55 0.37
CA LYS A 602 4.30 6.46 -0.26
C LYS A 602 5.09 5.15 -0.30
N GLY A 603 6.41 5.25 -0.22
CA GLY A 603 7.33 4.14 -0.33
C GLY A 603 7.56 3.69 -1.77
N VAL A 604 8.29 2.59 -1.90
CA VAL A 604 8.58 1.92 -3.18
C VAL A 604 7.82 0.61 -3.21
N TYR A 605 7.14 0.32 -4.33
CA TYR A 605 6.48 -0.97 -4.52
C TYR A 605 7.47 -2.14 -4.38
N ALA A 606 7.14 -3.10 -3.51
CA ALA A 606 7.93 -4.29 -3.29
C ALA A 606 7.79 -5.23 -4.52
N GLY A 607 8.75 -5.17 -5.43
CA GLY A 607 8.68 -5.86 -6.71
C GLY A 607 10.05 -6.06 -7.36
N LYS A 608 10.04 -6.30 -8.67
CA LYS A 608 11.23 -6.62 -9.45
C LYS A 608 11.32 -5.72 -10.67
N PHE A 609 12.54 -5.39 -11.05
CA PHE A 609 12.84 -4.67 -12.28
C PHE A 609 14.08 -5.25 -12.94
N LYS A 610 14.25 -4.96 -14.23
CA LYS A 610 15.35 -5.45 -15.06
C LYS A 610 16.15 -4.28 -15.60
N ILE A 611 17.47 -4.38 -15.52
CA ILE A 611 18.42 -3.42 -16.11
C ILE A 611 19.07 -4.08 -17.33
N TYR A 612 19.16 -3.34 -18.42
CA TYR A 612 19.85 -3.68 -19.66
C TYR A 612 21.03 -2.72 -19.83
N ASP A 613 22.23 -3.24 -20.10
CA ASP A 613 23.40 -2.43 -20.43
C ASP A 613 23.52 -2.16 -21.93
N THR A 614 24.43 -1.27 -22.30
CA THR A 614 24.67 -0.87 -23.70
C THR A 614 25.24 -2.00 -24.56
N THR A 615 25.76 -3.08 -23.96
CA THR A 615 26.23 -4.28 -24.69
C THR A 615 25.13 -5.31 -24.92
N GLY A 616 23.93 -5.08 -24.35
CA GLY A 616 22.76 -5.96 -24.44
C GLY A 616 22.68 -7.01 -23.33
N LYS A 617 23.59 -7.00 -22.36
CA LYS A 617 23.46 -7.84 -21.16
C LYS A 617 22.34 -7.28 -20.28
N ASN A 618 21.68 -8.15 -19.55
CA ASN A 618 20.64 -7.75 -18.61
C ASN A 618 20.66 -8.60 -17.36
N PHE A 619 20.18 -8.02 -16.27
CA PHE A 619 20.05 -8.66 -14.98
C PHE A 619 18.81 -8.13 -14.25
N THR A 620 18.27 -8.92 -13.33
CA THR A 620 17.04 -8.62 -12.61
C THR A 620 17.35 -8.33 -11.15
N ILE A 621 16.75 -7.28 -10.62
CA ILE A 621 16.80 -6.89 -9.22
C ILE A 621 15.48 -7.25 -8.58
N ASP A 622 15.56 -7.88 -7.41
CA ASP A 622 14.40 -8.34 -6.66
C ASP A 622 14.38 -7.66 -5.29
N LEU A 623 13.50 -6.68 -5.14
CA LEU A 623 13.27 -5.96 -3.89
C LEU A 623 12.00 -6.46 -3.18
N SER A 624 11.45 -7.62 -3.58
CA SER A 624 10.20 -8.14 -3.01
C SER A 624 10.36 -8.74 -1.61
N GLN A 625 11.58 -8.79 -1.06
CA GLN A 625 11.93 -9.62 0.10
C GLN A 625 11.98 -8.88 1.46
N SER A 626 11.68 -7.57 1.54
CA SER A 626 11.71 -6.86 2.83
C SER A 626 11.04 -5.48 2.80
N ASN A 627 10.17 -5.21 3.78
CA ASN A 627 9.55 -3.90 4.04
C ASN A 627 10.55 -2.85 4.60
N ASP A 628 11.75 -3.26 5.00
CA ASP A 628 12.79 -2.40 5.60
C ASP A 628 14.05 -2.34 4.72
N THR A 629 13.90 -2.55 3.41
CA THR A 629 15.01 -2.37 2.47
C THR A 629 15.48 -0.91 2.47
N THR A 630 16.79 -0.68 2.53
CA THR A 630 17.39 0.66 2.41
C THR A 630 17.84 0.93 0.97
N ILE A 631 18.04 2.21 0.64
CA ILE A 631 18.68 2.64 -0.61
C ILE A 631 20.06 1.98 -0.78
N GLY A 632 20.86 1.92 0.27
CA GLY A 632 22.17 1.27 0.23
C GLY A 632 22.08 -0.21 -0.13
N LYS A 633 21.07 -0.92 0.41
CA LYS A 633 20.81 -2.31 0.03
C LYS A 633 20.38 -2.44 -1.43
N ALA A 634 19.51 -1.56 -1.92
CA ALA A 634 19.09 -1.56 -3.32
C ALA A 634 20.28 -1.28 -4.28
N ILE A 635 21.14 -0.31 -3.95
CA ILE A 635 22.37 -0.02 -4.70
C ILE A 635 23.31 -1.23 -4.69
N SER A 636 23.53 -1.85 -3.52
CA SER A 636 24.36 -3.06 -3.40
C SER A 636 23.81 -4.20 -4.25
N ASP A 637 22.50 -4.42 -4.24
CA ASP A 637 21.85 -5.45 -5.07
C ASP A 637 22.03 -5.20 -6.56
N ILE A 638 21.89 -3.94 -7.00
CA ILE A 638 22.17 -3.54 -8.39
C ILE A 638 23.62 -3.84 -8.76
N ASN A 639 24.58 -3.38 -7.96
CA ASN A 639 26.00 -3.54 -8.23
C ASN A 639 26.44 -5.00 -8.22
N ASN A 640 25.98 -5.79 -7.24
CA ASN A 640 26.29 -7.22 -7.15
C ASN A 640 25.70 -7.99 -8.34
N ALA A 641 24.48 -7.68 -8.76
CA ALA A 641 23.86 -8.30 -9.92
C ALA A 641 24.56 -7.90 -11.23
N ALA A 642 25.02 -6.65 -11.36
CA ALA A 642 25.81 -6.19 -12.49
C ALA A 642 27.14 -6.95 -12.60
N ILE A 643 27.86 -7.10 -11.48
CA ILE A 643 29.12 -7.89 -11.42
C ILE A 643 28.86 -9.34 -11.82
N ALA A 644 27.82 -9.97 -11.27
CA ALA A 644 27.46 -11.36 -11.59
C ALA A 644 27.08 -11.55 -13.07
N ALA A 645 26.48 -10.52 -13.68
CA ALA A 645 26.16 -10.50 -15.11
C ALA A 645 27.33 -10.06 -16.00
N LEU A 646 28.50 -9.76 -15.42
CA LEU A 646 29.65 -9.17 -16.12
C LEU A 646 29.29 -7.89 -16.88
N SER A 647 28.38 -7.09 -16.34
CA SER A 647 27.91 -5.82 -16.91
C SER A 647 28.79 -4.64 -16.47
N GLY A 648 28.84 -3.60 -17.30
CA GLY A 648 29.52 -2.32 -16.99
C GLY A 648 28.72 -1.36 -16.10
N VAL A 649 27.52 -1.78 -15.69
CA VAL A 649 26.59 -0.97 -14.90
C VAL A 649 27.09 -0.77 -13.47
N ARG A 650 26.94 0.47 -12.98
CA ARG A 650 27.20 0.88 -11.60
C ARG A 650 26.05 1.75 -11.11
N ALA A 651 25.59 1.50 -9.89
CA ALA A 651 24.64 2.32 -9.16
C ALA A 651 25.32 3.01 -7.98
N ARG A 652 24.91 4.25 -7.71
CA ARG A 652 25.32 5.07 -6.55
C ARG A 652 24.22 6.06 -6.20
N ILE A 653 24.37 6.79 -5.10
CA ILE A 653 23.56 8.01 -4.87
C ILE A 653 24.05 9.08 -5.85
N ASN A 654 23.12 9.85 -6.43
CA ASN A 654 23.44 10.92 -7.37
C ASN A 654 24.12 12.12 -6.68
N ASP A 655 24.58 13.07 -7.48
CA ASP A 655 25.43 14.16 -6.99
C ASP A 655 24.65 15.17 -6.13
N ALA A 656 23.35 15.35 -6.40
CA ALA A 656 22.45 16.16 -5.59
C ALA A 656 22.03 15.47 -4.27
N GLY A 657 22.34 14.19 -4.09
CA GLY A 657 22.00 13.47 -2.86
C GLY A 657 20.50 13.23 -2.67
N ASP A 658 19.74 13.23 -3.76
CA ASP A 658 18.28 13.14 -3.79
C ASP A 658 17.76 11.92 -4.57
N GLY A 659 18.62 11.08 -5.16
CA GLY A 659 18.21 9.97 -6.01
C GLY A 659 19.26 8.88 -6.25
N ILE A 660 18.89 7.82 -6.97
CA ILE A 660 19.82 6.77 -7.41
C ILE A 660 20.33 7.12 -8.82
N TYR A 661 21.65 7.20 -8.97
CA TYR A 661 22.33 7.36 -10.23
C TYR A 661 22.82 6.02 -10.75
N ILE A 662 22.49 5.69 -11.99
CA ILE A 662 22.89 4.45 -12.66
C ILE A 662 23.65 4.82 -13.94
N GLU A 663 24.89 4.35 -14.04
CA GLU A 663 25.72 4.53 -15.23
C GLU A 663 26.20 3.20 -15.78
N ASP A 664 26.29 3.12 -17.10
CA ASP A 664 27.01 2.07 -17.81
C ASP A 664 28.31 2.66 -18.39
N THR A 665 29.42 2.13 -17.91
CA THR A 665 30.77 2.55 -18.31
C THR A 665 31.32 1.78 -19.51
N THR A 666 30.59 0.78 -20.01
CA THR A 666 31.03 -0.01 -21.17
C THR A 666 30.67 0.67 -22.49
N PRO A 667 31.57 0.69 -23.48
CA PRO A 667 31.26 1.22 -24.81
C PRO A 667 30.47 0.17 -25.61
N GLY A 668 29.15 0.18 -25.48
CA GLY A 668 28.23 -0.62 -26.29
C GLY A 668 27.41 0.23 -27.28
N SER A 669 26.86 -0.41 -28.33
CA SER A 669 26.01 0.25 -29.33
C SER A 669 24.52 0.28 -28.97
N GLY A 670 24.12 -0.41 -27.89
CA GLY A 670 22.79 -0.36 -27.31
C GLY A 670 22.60 0.81 -26.34
N THR A 671 21.51 0.78 -25.58
CA THR A 671 21.16 1.82 -24.61
C THR A 671 21.01 1.22 -23.22
N LEU A 672 21.50 1.90 -22.19
CA LEU A 672 21.12 1.59 -20.81
C LEU A 672 19.60 1.76 -20.66
N ARG A 673 18.89 0.71 -20.26
CA ARG A 673 17.43 0.70 -20.14
C ARG A 673 16.98 -0.06 -18.91
N ILE A 674 15.97 0.43 -18.22
CA ILE A 674 15.41 -0.15 -17.00
C ILE A 674 13.90 -0.32 -17.19
N GLU A 675 13.38 -1.50 -16.86
CA GLU A 675 11.96 -1.85 -16.96
C GLU A 675 11.45 -2.54 -15.70
N ASP A 676 10.25 -2.18 -15.28
CA ASP A 676 9.50 -2.91 -14.26
C ASP A 676 9.01 -4.26 -14.82
N LEU A 677 9.02 -5.29 -13.95
CA LEU A 677 8.49 -6.62 -14.29
C LEU A 677 7.12 -6.85 -13.63
N PHE A 678 6.31 -7.73 -14.24
CA PHE A 678 5.03 -8.18 -13.67
C PHE A 678 4.05 -7.06 -13.31
N SER A 679 3.99 -5.99 -14.11
CA SER A 679 3.16 -4.79 -13.85
C SER A 679 3.47 -4.05 -12.53
N GLY A 680 4.64 -4.28 -11.93
CA GLY A 680 5.11 -3.53 -10.76
C GLY A 680 5.47 -2.08 -11.09
N SER A 681 5.75 -1.29 -10.05
CA SER A 681 6.23 0.10 -10.15
C SER A 681 7.55 0.32 -9.42
N THR A 682 8.32 -0.72 -9.10
CA THR A 682 9.53 -0.61 -8.27
C THR A 682 10.58 0.34 -8.85
N ALA A 683 10.92 0.19 -10.14
CA ALA A 683 11.86 1.09 -10.81
C ALA A 683 11.27 2.49 -11.01
N LYS A 684 9.96 2.56 -11.29
CA LYS A 684 9.24 3.85 -11.39
C LYS A 684 9.28 4.62 -10.08
N ASP A 685 9.01 3.96 -8.96
CA ASP A 685 8.98 4.53 -7.62
C ASP A 685 10.40 4.87 -7.12
N LEU A 686 11.44 4.28 -7.70
CA LEU A 686 12.84 4.69 -7.49
C LEU A 686 13.28 5.81 -8.45
N ASN A 687 12.37 6.32 -9.31
CA ASN A 687 12.65 7.27 -10.39
C ASN A 687 13.72 6.83 -11.41
N ILE A 688 14.07 5.54 -11.47
CA ILE A 688 15.08 5.00 -12.41
C ILE A 688 14.49 4.30 -13.64
N LEU A 689 13.17 4.23 -13.77
CA LEU A 689 12.51 3.61 -14.93
C LEU A 689 12.74 4.44 -16.21
N GLY A 690 13.24 3.82 -17.27
CA GLY A 690 13.39 4.49 -18.57
C GLY A 690 14.56 3.99 -19.39
N THR A 691 14.85 4.73 -20.48
CA THR A 691 16.01 4.49 -21.35
C THR A 691 16.93 5.70 -21.29
N ALA A 692 18.21 5.47 -21.03
CA ALA A 692 19.23 6.50 -20.99
C ALA A 692 19.48 7.10 -22.38
N PRO A 693 19.89 8.38 -22.47
CA PRO A 693 20.43 8.95 -23.70
C PRO A 693 21.63 8.13 -24.22
N SER A 694 21.79 8.07 -25.55
CA SER A 694 22.96 7.45 -26.18
C SER A 694 24.19 8.34 -26.00
N ALA A 695 24.90 8.13 -24.89
CA ALA A 695 26.14 8.79 -24.50
C ALA A 695 27.09 7.75 -23.88
N THR A 696 28.40 8.05 -23.81
CA THR A 696 29.38 7.19 -23.13
C THR A 696 30.11 8.01 -22.07
N PRO A 697 29.97 7.69 -20.76
CA PRO A 697 29.10 6.64 -20.21
C PRO A 697 27.60 6.96 -20.43
N SER A 698 26.78 5.92 -20.55
CA SER A 698 25.32 6.06 -20.67
C SER A 698 24.73 6.09 -19.26
N LYS A 699 23.84 7.05 -18.95
CA LYS A 699 23.40 7.30 -17.56
C LYS A 699 21.91 7.54 -17.42
N LEU A 700 21.36 7.10 -16.29
CA LEU A 700 20.03 7.44 -15.78
C LEU A 700 20.18 8.03 -14.39
N ASP A 701 19.53 9.17 -14.17
CA ASP A 701 19.50 9.85 -12.88
C ASP A 701 18.08 9.76 -12.31
N GLY A 702 17.93 8.99 -11.24
CA GLY A 702 16.68 8.82 -10.51
C GLY A 702 16.44 9.91 -9.46
N SER A 703 16.79 11.15 -9.79
CA SER A 703 16.53 12.33 -8.98
C SER A 703 15.04 12.46 -8.65
N PHE A 704 14.75 12.89 -7.42
CA PHE A 704 13.40 13.18 -6.93
C PHE A 704 13.05 14.66 -7.12
N GLU A 705 14.04 15.50 -7.38
CA GLU A 705 13.89 16.82 -7.96
C GLU A 705 13.34 16.72 -9.40
N VAL A 706 12.31 17.50 -9.73
CA VAL A 706 11.66 17.46 -11.04
C VAL A 706 11.73 18.81 -11.74
N THR A 707 12.40 18.84 -12.88
CA THR A 707 12.48 20.03 -13.74
C THR A 707 11.31 20.14 -14.72
N VAL A 708 10.63 21.28 -14.69
CA VAL A 708 9.64 21.74 -15.67
C VAL A 708 10.31 22.76 -16.58
N ASN A 709 10.45 22.42 -17.86
CA ASN A 709 10.98 23.35 -18.85
C ASN A 709 9.90 24.34 -19.27
N ILE A 710 10.22 25.63 -19.19
CA ILE A 710 9.36 26.74 -19.55
C ILE A 710 9.88 27.33 -20.87
N SER A 711 8.99 27.43 -21.86
CA SER A 711 9.36 27.97 -23.17
C SER A 711 9.52 29.49 -23.10
N ALA A 712 10.40 30.04 -23.94
CA ALA A 712 10.49 31.48 -24.10
C ALA A 712 9.13 32.08 -24.52
N GLY A 713 8.75 33.20 -23.93
CA GLY A 713 7.46 33.86 -24.14
C GLY A 713 6.30 33.30 -23.30
N SER A 714 6.54 32.41 -22.34
CA SER A 714 5.48 31.82 -21.51
C SER A 714 4.83 32.84 -20.58
N THR A 715 3.49 32.84 -20.54
CA THR A 715 2.61 33.61 -19.63
C THR A 715 2.29 32.79 -18.36
N LEU A 716 1.65 33.38 -17.34
CA LEU A 716 1.23 32.64 -16.14
C LEU A 716 0.39 31.41 -16.47
N ASP A 717 -0.59 31.55 -17.38
CA ASP A 717 -1.49 30.46 -17.75
C ASP A 717 -0.75 29.32 -18.46
N SER A 718 0.22 29.65 -19.31
CA SER A 718 1.07 28.63 -19.95
C SER A 718 2.04 27.97 -18.96
N ILE A 719 2.55 28.70 -17.96
CA ILE A 719 3.39 28.16 -16.90
C ILE A 719 2.58 27.20 -16.03
N ALA A 720 1.39 27.60 -15.59
CA ALA A 720 0.48 26.73 -14.84
C ALA A 720 0.14 25.45 -15.62
N SER A 721 -0.13 25.58 -16.93
CA SER A 721 -0.38 24.46 -17.82
C SER A 721 0.85 23.54 -17.97
N ALA A 722 2.05 24.12 -18.13
CA ALA A 722 3.30 23.37 -18.22
C ALA A 722 3.56 22.55 -16.94
N ILE A 723 3.38 23.17 -15.78
CA ILE A 723 3.49 22.50 -14.47
C ILE A 723 2.51 21.32 -14.37
N ASN A 724 1.22 21.55 -14.64
CA ASN A 724 0.20 20.50 -14.56
C ASN A 724 0.45 19.36 -15.58
N SER A 725 0.94 19.69 -16.77
CA SER A 725 1.22 18.70 -17.83
C SER A 725 2.39 17.77 -17.50
N LYS A 726 3.31 18.19 -16.61
CA LYS A 726 4.46 17.38 -16.20
C LYS A 726 4.05 16.12 -15.41
N GLY A 727 2.85 16.12 -14.80
CA GLY A 727 2.35 14.98 -14.02
C GLY A 727 2.99 14.82 -12.65
N ILE A 728 3.63 15.88 -12.13
CA ILE A 728 4.14 15.94 -10.75
C ILE A 728 2.98 16.03 -9.73
N SER A 729 3.25 15.69 -8.47
CA SER A 729 2.23 15.67 -7.40
C SER A 729 1.85 17.07 -6.88
N VAL A 730 1.69 18.04 -7.78
CA VAL A 730 1.20 19.39 -7.47
C VAL A 730 0.04 19.77 -8.38
N THR A 731 -0.64 20.86 -8.06
CA THR A 731 -1.64 21.50 -8.91
C THR A 731 -1.31 22.97 -8.98
N ALA A 732 -1.12 23.48 -10.19
CA ALA A 732 -0.88 24.90 -10.47
C ALA A 732 -2.15 25.54 -11.03
N SER A 733 -2.49 26.73 -10.55
CA SER A 733 -3.64 27.51 -11.02
C SER A 733 -3.36 28.99 -10.90
N VAL A 734 -3.85 29.80 -11.83
CA VAL A 734 -3.80 31.25 -11.71
C VAL A 734 -5.02 31.75 -10.95
N ILE A 735 -4.79 32.58 -9.93
CA ILE A 735 -5.84 33.23 -9.14
C ILE A 735 -5.79 34.74 -9.36
N ASN A 736 -6.94 35.38 -9.31
CA ASN A 736 -7.06 36.84 -9.28
C ASN A 736 -7.42 37.26 -7.85
N ASP A 737 -6.52 37.97 -7.18
CA ASP A 737 -6.68 38.44 -5.80
C ASP A 737 -7.46 39.76 -5.67
N GLY A 738 -7.78 40.41 -6.80
CA GLY A 738 -8.52 41.66 -6.87
C GLY A 738 -7.70 42.93 -6.60
N SER A 739 -6.37 42.84 -6.49
CA SER A 739 -5.51 44.02 -6.31
C SER A 739 -5.49 44.91 -7.57
N GLU A 740 -5.27 46.21 -7.38
CA GLU A 740 -5.48 47.21 -8.44
C GLU A 740 -4.42 47.18 -9.54
N THR A 741 -3.17 46.80 -9.22
CA THR A 741 -2.04 46.89 -10.16
C THR A 741 -1.55 45.54 -10.66
N SER A 742 -1.60 44.51 -9.81
CA SER A 742 -1.02 43.19 -10.10
C SER A 742 -1.89 42.05 -9.54
N PRO A 743 -3.14 41.90 -10.02
CA PRO A 743 -4.11 40.99 -9.41
C PRO A 743 -3.82 39.50 -9.59
N TYR A 744 -3.03 39.11 -10.59
CA TYR A 744 -2.89 37.72 -10.97
C TYR A 744 -1.70 37.06 -10.28
N ARG A 745 -1.91 35.87 -9.72
CA ARG A 745 -0.87 35.10 -9.02
C ARG A 745 -0.93 33.63 -9.39
N LEU A 746 0.22 32.99 -9.49
CA LEU A 746 0.33 31.55 -9.61
C LEU A 746 0.20 30.91 -8.22
N SER A 747 -0.87 30.15 -8.00
CA SER A 747 -1.06 29.32 -6.81
C SER A 747 -0.63 27.89 -7.10
N ILE A 748 0.23 27.34 -6.25
CA ILE A 748 0.73 25.96 -6.34
C ILE A 748 0.35 25.22 -5.07
N LEU A 749 -0.37 24.11 -5.24
CA LEU A 749 -0.84 23.26 -4.14
C LEU A 749 -0.23 21.86 -4.26
N SER A 750 0.33 21.35 -3.17
CA SER A 750 0.76 19.96 -3.09
C SER A 750 -0.43 19.00 -3.02
N ARG A 751 -0.42 17.95 -3.84
CA ARG A 751 -1.42 16.86 -3.80
C ARG A 751 -1.11 15.86 -2.68
N THR A 752 0.06 15.97 -2.06
CA THR A 752 0.43 15.21 -0.87
C THR A 752 0.28 16.13 0.34
N SER A 753 -0.46 15.69 1.36
CA SER A 753 -0.55 16.40 2.63
C SER A 753 0.62 16.02 3.55
N GLY A 754 0.78 16.74 4.65
CA GLY A 754 1.83 16.46 5.61
C GLY A 754 3.18 17.01 5.20
N SER A 755 4.16 16.84 6.08
CA SER A 755 5.56 17.22 5.85
C SER A 755 6.13 16.53 4.61
N ALA A 756 5.65 15.33 4.31
CA ALA A 756 6.02 14.57 3.12
C ALA A 756 5.62 15.25 1.80
N GLY A 757 4.60 16.13 1.84
CA GLY A 757 4.17 16.93 0.71
C GLY A 757 4.67 18.37 0.71
N ARG A 758 5.67 18.71 1.55
CA ARG A 758 6.35 20.02 1.45
C ARG A 758 6.88 20.20 0.02
N LEU A 759 6.88 21.44 -0.44
CA LEU A 759 7.31 21.82 -1.79
C LEU A 759 8.43 22.84 -1.67
N THR A 760 9.53 22.61 -2.39
CA THR A 760 10.57 23.58 -2.70
C THR A 760 10.44 23.91 -4.18
N ILE A 761 10.52 25.18 -4.55
CA ILE A 761 10.35 25.60 -5.94
C ILE A 761 11.47 26.54 -6.34
N ASN A 762 12.42 26.04 -7.11
CA ASN A 762 13.46 26.89 -7.68
C ASN A 762 13.06 27.36 -9.08
N THR A 763 13.41 28.59 -9.42
CA THR A 763 13.23 29.08 -10.80
C THR A 763 14.34 30.01 -11.23
N ASP A 764 14.72 29.93 -12.50
CA ASP A 764 15.60 30.90 -13.16
C ASP A 764 14.82 32.05 -13.83
N ILE A 765 13.49 32.12 -13.61
CA ILE A 765 12.63 33.17 -14.12
C ILE A 765 12.76 34.41 -13.23
N SER A 766 13.41 35.44 -13.75
CA SER A 766 13.56 36.71 -13.04
C SER A 766 12.20 37.33 -12.69
N GLY A 767 12.03 37.72 -11.43
CA GLY A 767 10.81 38.38 -10.93
C GLY A 767 9.64 37.44 -10.64
N LEU A 768 9.82 36.12 -10.71
CA LEU A 768 8.87 35.14 -10.19
C LEU A 768 9.39 34.59 -8.86
N SER A 769 8.70 34.91 -7.77
CA SER A 769 9.02 34.41 -6.43
C SER A 769 7.77 33.83 -5.78
N PHE A 770 7.93 32.94 -4.79
CA PHE A 770 6.83 32.27 -4.11
C PHE A 770 6.89 32.48 -2.60
N ASP A 771 5.73 32.72 -2.00
CA ASP A 771 5.52 32.77 -0.56
C ASP A 771 4.63 31.61 -0.09
N THR A 772 4.93 31.09 1.09
CA THR A 772 4.11 30.06 1.74
C THR A 772 2.83 30.68 2.32
N THR A 773 1.68 30.20 1.85
CA THR A 773 0.36 30.61 2.39
C THR A 773 -0.18 29.64 3.42
N THR A 774 0.03 28.34 3.21
CA THR A 774 -0.30 27.27 4.17
C THR A 774 0.89 26.33 4.26
N PRO A 775 1.58 26.24 5.41
CA PRO A 775 2.71 25.32 5.55
C PRO A 775 2.22 23.86 5.54
N PRO A 776 3.07 22.91 5.12
CA PRO A 776 2.73 21.50 5.29
C PRO A 776 2.76 21.14 6.77
N GLN A 777 1.88 20.25 7.16
CA GLN A 777 1.78 19.84 8.54
C GLN A 777 1.24 18.42 8.63
N ASP A 778 1.88 17.56 9.42
CA ASP A 778 1.37 16.21 9.69
C ASP A 778 0.23 16.23 10.71
N ALA A 779 -0.71 15.30 10.53
CA ALA A 779 -1.74 15.00 11.51
C ALA A 779 -1.13 14.45 12.79
N ILE A 780 -1.70 14.83 13.94
CA ILE A 780 -1.32 14.33 15.26
C ILE A 780 -2.57 13.80 15.96
N LEU A 781 -2.53 12.51 16.27
CA LEU A 781 -3.53 11.82 17.06
C LEU A 781 -2.88 11.28 18.34
N LEU A 782 -3.43 11.62 19.50
CA LEU A 782 -3.04 11.05 20.78
C LEU A 782 -3.93 9.85 21.08
N TYR A 783 -3.35 8.77 21.59
CA TYR A 783 -4.05 7.59 22.09
C TYR A 783 -3.80 7.42 23.60
N GLY A 784 -4.87 7.19 24.36
CA GLY A 784 -4.80 6.99 25.81
C GLY A 784 -4.66 8.28 26.62
N SER A 785 -5.13 9.42 26.09
CA SER A 785 -5.07 10.75 26.74
C SER A 785 -6.07 10.94 27.90
N ASP A 786 -6.56 9.87 28.52
CA ASP A 786 -7.49 9.98 29.65
C ASP A 786 -6.78 10.58 30.87
N SER A 787 -7.51 11.43 31.60
CA SER A 787 -7.04 12.21 32.74
C SER A 787 -6.48 11.32 33.85
N GLY A 788 -5.19 11.01 33.76
CA GLY A 788 -4.45 10.10 34.65
C GLY A 788 -3.21 9.48 34.03
N MET A 789 -3.12 9.39 32.69
CA MET A 789 -1.92 8.91 32.01
C MET A 789 -0.98 10.09 31.70
N THR A 790 0.23 10.08 32.27
CA THR A 790 1.22 11.15 32.08
C THR A 790 1.87 11.15 30.69
N ASN A 791 1.76 10.05 29.93
CA ASN A 791 2.40 9.89 28.62
C ASN A 791 1.46 9.23 27.59
N PRO A 792 0.61 9.99 26.87
CA PRO A 792 -0.19 9.45 25.78
C PRO A 792 0.70 8.96 24.62
N VAL A 793 0.25 7.93 23.89
CA VAL A 793 0.93 7.46 22.67
C VAL A 793 0.61 8.41 21.53
N ILE A 794 1.64 8.87 20.83
CA ILE A 794 1.50 9.85 19.75
C ILE A 794 1.57 9.14 18.43
N ILE A 795 0.58 9.40 17.58
CA ILE A 795 0.43 8.82 16.27
C ILE A 795 0.47 9.97 15.27
N THR A 796 1.41 9.90 14.34
CA THR A 796 1.59 10.88 13.27
C THR A 796 1.21 10.29 11.93
N SER A 797 0.66 11.11 11.05
CA SER A 797 0.33 10.70 9.70
C SER A 797 0.45 11.88 8.74
N SER A 798 0.96 11.63 7.54
CA SER A 798 0.95 12.62 6.46
C SER A 798 -0.46 12.90 5.94
N GLY A 799 -1.45 12.07 6.26
CA GLY A 799 -2.85 12.25 5.88
C GLY A 799 -3.82 12.23 7.06
N ASN A 800 -5.05 12.68 6.81
CA ASN A 800 -6.12 12.69 7.81
C ASN A 800 -6.84 11.34 7.98
N THR A 801 -6.50 10.33 7.18
CA THR A 801 -6.98 8.96 7.33
C THR A 801 -5.86 8.08 7.84
N ILE A 802 -6.09 7.41 8.97
CA ILE A 802 -5.11 6.56 9.63
C ILE A 802 -5.72 5.17 9.78
N THR A 803 -5.08 4.18 9.18
CA THR A 803 -5.53 2.78 9.16
C THR A 803 -4.73 1.94 10.15
N ASP A 804 -5.35 0.88 10.67
CA ASP A 804 -4.70 -0.20 11.43
C ASP A 804 -3.92 0.23 12.69
N ILE A 805 -4.25 1.38 13.28
CA ILE A 805 -3.78 1.74 14.64
C ILE A 805 -4.22 0.66 15.63
N VAL A 806 -5.51 0.31 15.56
CA VAL A 806 -6.05 -0.92 16.11
C VAL A 806 -6.38 -1.76 14.89
N LYS A 807 -5.90 -3.01 14.86
CA LYS A 807 -6.06 -3.92 13.72
C LYS A 807 -7.51 -3.91 13.22
N GLY A 808 -7.72 -3.62 11.94
CA GLY A 808 -9.04 -3.57 11.30
C GLY A 808 -9.81 -2.26 11.42
N MET A 809 -9.31 -1.31 12.22
CA MET A 809 -9.92 0.01 12.42
C MET A 809 -9.29 1.05 11.48
N THR A 810 -10.14 1.89 10.90
CA THR A 810 -9.74 3.09 10.16
C THR A 810 -10.32 4.31 10.86
N LEU A 811 -9.47 5.29 11.14
CA LEU A 811 -9.84 6.58 11.72
C LEU A 811 -9.68 7.67 10.67
N THR A 812 -10.62 8.60 10.62
CA THR A 812 -10.53 9.80 9.77
C THR A 812 -10.71 11.03 10.65
N LEU A 813 -9.65 11.82 10.76
CA LEU A 813 -9.63 13.08 11.49
C LEU A 813 -10.32 14.15 10.65
N ARG A 814 -11.20 14.94 11.28
CA ARG A 814 -12.02 15.97 10.62
C ARG A 814 -11.83 17.35 11.21
N SER A 815 -11.53 17.44 12.51
CA SER A 815 -11.15 18.68 13.18
C SER A 815 -10.17 18.41 14.31
N ALA A 816 -9.40 19.43 14.70
CA ALA A 816 -8.60 19.37 15.92
C ALA A 816 -9.52 19.55 17.16
N SER A 817 -9.14 18.93 18.28
CA SER A 817 -9.83 18.98 19.57
C SER A 817 -8.87 18.66 20.72
N THR A 818 -9.00 19.42 21.81
CA THR A 818 -8.34 19.10 23.09
C THR A 818 -9.11 18.07 23.91
N GLU A 819 -10.39 17.89 23.63
CA GLU A 819 -11.26 16.90 24.28
C GLU A 819 -11.02 15.49 23.73
N ASN A 820 -11.17 14.49 24.60
CA ASN A 820 -11.06 13.08 24.23
C ASN A 820 -12.31 12.61 23.46
N VAL A 821 -12.07 11.82 22.42
CA VAL A 821 -13.07 11.13 21.60
C VAL A 821 -12.92 9.62 21.83
N THR A 822 -13.91 9.02 22.47
CA THR A 822 -14.02 7.57 22.60
C THR A 822 -14.59 6.95 21.33
N VAL A 823 -13.88 5.98 20.77
CA VAL A 823 -14.33 5.09 19.68
C VAL A 823 -14.65 3.73 20.27
N THR A 824 -15.88 3.25 20.08
CA THR A 824 -16.35 1.95 20.56
C THR A 824 -16.57 1.00 19.38
N VAL A 825 -15.91 -0.15 19.42
CA VAL A 825 -16.11 -1.25 18.48
C VAL A 825 -16.88 -2.37 19.19
N SER A 826 -18.05 -2.73 18.67
CA SER A 826 -18.92 -3.79 19.20
C SER A 826 -19.28 -4.80 18.11
N LYS A 827 -19.88 -5.94 18.49
CA LYS A 827 -20.50 -6.85 17.52
C LYS A 827 -21.71 -6.19 16.84
N ASP A 828 -21.96 -6.49 15.56
CA ASP A 828 -23.10 -5.97 14.82
C ASP A 828 -24.38 -6.78 15.09
N THR A 829 -25.00 -6.55 16.25
CA THR A 829 -26.24 -7.25 16.63
C THR A 829 -27.45 -6.83 15.80
N GLN A 830 -27.45 -5.60 15.28
CA GLN A 830 -28.54 -5.10 14.44
C GLN A 830 -28.51 -5.76 13.06
N GLY A 831 -27.35 -5.85 12.42
CA GLY A 831 -27.20 -6.52 11.14
C GLY A 831 -27.61 -7.99 11.18
N VAL A 832 -27.33 -8.69 12.29
CA VAL A 832 -27.83 -10.06 12.50
C VAL A 832 -29.35 -10.10 12.65
N THR A 833 -29.93 -9.17 13.42
CA THR A 833 -31.39 -9.08 13.60
C THR A 833 -32.11 -8.85 12.27
N ASP A 834 -31.61 -7.93 11.45
CA ASP A 834 -32.16 -7.61 10.13
C ASP A 834 -32.06 -8.80 9.16
N GLN A 835 -30.97 -9.58 9.24
CA GLN A 835 -30.82 -10.76 8.41
C GLN A 835 -31.75 -11.90 8.80
N VAL A 836 -32.00 -12.09 10.10
CA VAL A 836 -33.01 -13.06 10.58
C VAL A 836 -34.42 -12.62 10.15
N GLN A 837 -34.73 -11.31 10.16
CA GLN A 837 -35.98 -10.80 9.60
C GLN A 837 -36.09 -11.12 8.10
N ARG A 838 -35.05 -10.86 7.30
CA ARG A 838 -35.03 -11.22 5.87
C ARG A 838 -35.20 -12.72 5.63
N PHE A 839 -34.62 -13.55 6.48
CA PHE A 839 -34.81 -15.01 6.44
C PHE A 839 -36.29 -15.39 6.66
N VAL A 840 -36.96 -14.76 7.62
CA VAL A 840 -38.39 -14.96 7.89
C VAL A 840 -39.26 -14.49 6.73
N ASP A 841 -38.95 -13.31 6.17
CA ASP A 841 -39.73 -12.72 5.08
C ASP A 841 -39.62 -13.54 3.79
N THR A 842 -38.42 -13.99 3.44
CA THR A 842 -38.18 -14.81 2.25
C THR A 842 -38.77 -16.21 2.38
N TYR A 843 -38.74 -16.83 3.57
CA TYR A 843 -39.49 -18.05 3.85
C TYR A 843 -41.00 -17.84 3.64
N ASN A 844 -41.55 -16.76 4.21
CA ASN A 844 -42.97 -16.45 4.10
C ASN A 844 -43.40 -16.19 2.65
N ALA A 845 -42.54 -15.56 1.85
CA ALA A 845 -42.77 -15.37 0.42
C ALA A 845 -42.88 -16.70 -0.33
N VAL A 846 -42.06 -17.70 0.01
CA VAL A 846 -42.18 -19.06 -0.54
C VAL A 846 -43.53 -19.69 -0.19
N ILE A 847 -43.93 -19.62 1.08
CA ILE A 847 -45.22 -20.16 1.54
C ILE A 847 -46.39 -19.46 0.84
N ASP A 848 -46.32 -18.15 0.64
CA ASP A 848 -47.33 -17.39 -0.10
C ASP A 848 -47.43 -17.79 -1.57
N LYS A 849 -46.29 -18.03 -2.22
CA LYS A 849 -46.25 -18.49 -3.62
C LYS A 849 -46.78 -19.91 -3.77
N ILE A 850 -46.43 -20.81 -2.86
CA ILE A 850 -47.01 -22.15 -2.79
C ILE A 850 -48.53 -22.04 -2.59
N GLY A 851 -48.99 -21.22 -1.64
CA GLY A 851 -50.41 -20.97 -1.37
C GLY A 851 -51.16 -20.44 -2.60
N LYS A 852 -50.56 -19.52 -3.36
CA LYS A 852 -51.12 -18.97 -4.60
C LYS A 852 -51.38 -20.04 -5.67
N TYR A 853 -50.49 -21.02 -5.81
CA TYR A 853 -50.58 -22.02 -6.89
C TYR A 853 -51.19 -23.35 -6.45
N ALA A 854 -51.19 -23.67 -5.16
CA ALA A 854 -51.65 -24.95 -4.62
C ALA A 854 -52.90 -24.85 -3.72
N PHE A 855 -53.70 -23.77 -3.83
CA PHE A 855 -54.94 -23.65 -3.06
C PHE A 855 -56.09 -24.51 -3.62
N PHE A 856 -57.07 -24.76 -2.75
CA PHE A 856 -58.41 -25.23 -3.11
C PHE A 856 -59.45 -24.48 -2.29
N ASN A 857 -60.37 -23.81 -2.97
CA ASN A 857 -61.49 -23.12 -2.34
C ASN A 857 -62.69 -24.06 -2.29
N THR A 858 -63.13 -24.41 -1.09
CA THR A 858 -64.24 -25.34 -0.86
C THR A 858 -65.61 -24.75 -1.23
N GLU A 859 -65.74 -23.44 -1.34
CA GLU A 859 -66.98 -22.73 -1.68
C GLU A 859 -67.14 -22.54 -3.18
N THR A 860 -66.08 -22.08 -3.87
CA THR A 860 -66.12 -21.85 -5.32
C THR A 860 -65.73 -23.09 -6.14
N LEU A 861 -65.22 -24.14 -5.48
CA LEU A 861 -64.60 -25.33 -6.08
C LEU A 861 -63.41 -25.00 -7.00
N GLU A 862 -62.87 -23.78 -6.90
CA GLU A 862 -61.69 -23.36 -7.66
C GLU A 862 -60.41 -23.92 -7.04
N LYS A 863 -59.47 -24.30 -7.90
CA LYS A 863 -58.16 -24.83 -7.50
C LYS A 863 -57.04 -24.08 -8.19
N GLY A 864 -55.94 -23.90 -7.47
CA GLY A 864 -54.70 -23.42 -8.05
C GLY A 864 -54.12 -24.41 -9.06
N ILE A 865 -53.32 -23.90 -10.00
CA ILE A 865 -52.77 -24.66 -11.13
C ILE A 865 -51.88 -25.85 -10.69
N LEU A 866 -51.29 -25.78 -9.50
CA LEU A 866 -50.42 -26.80 -8.88
C LEU A 866 -51.11 -27.58 -7.74
N PHE A 867 -52.42 -27.42 -7.50
CA PHE A 867 -53.10 -28.09 -6.37
C PHE A 867 -52.91 -29.62 -6.33
N THR A 868 -52.85 -30.26 -7.50
CA THR A 868 -52.66 -31.71 -7.65
C THR A 868 -51.20 -32.12 -7.79
N ASP A 869 -50.25 -31.18 -7.77
CA ASP A 869 -48.84 -31.49 -7.92
C ASP A 869 -48.25 -31.95 -6.57
N THR A 870 -47.70 -33.16 -6.55
CA THR A 870 -47.16 -33.77 -5.33
C THR A 870 -45.85 -33.12 -4.89
N SER A 871 -45.04 -32.62 -5.84
CA SER A 871 -43.73 -32.01 -5.55
C SER A 871 -43.86 -30.76 -4.68
N ILE A 872 -44.90 -29.96 -4.90
CA ILE A 872 -45.18 -28.76 -4.09
C ILE A 872 -45.54 -29.10 -2.64
N ARG A 873 -46.30 -30.18 -2.43
CA ARG A 873 -46.64 -30.64 -1.07
C ARG A 873 -45.42 -31.20 -0.35
N ASP A 874 -44.55 -31.91 -1.07
CA ASP A 874 -43.29 -32.42 -0.52
C ASP A 874 -42.36 -31.26 -0.13
N ILE A 875 -42.23 -30.24 -0.98
CA ILE A 875 -41.48 -29.00 -0.67
C ILE A 875 -42.06 -28.31 0.57
N GLN A 876 -43.38 -28.15 0.66
CA GLN A 876 -44.02 -27.52 1.82
C GLN A 876 -43.76 -28.30 3.12
N ARG A 877 -43.81 -29.64 3.07
CA ARG A 877 -43.49 -30.51 4.22
C ARG A 877 -42.01 -30.41 4.60
N ASP A 878 -41.11 -30.40 3.62
CA ASP A 878 -39.67 -30.28 3.84
C ASP A 878 -39.33 -28.94 4.50
N LEU A 879 -39.87 -27.83 4.00
CA LEU A 879 -39.69 -26.50 4.58
C LEU A 879 -40.18 -26.44 6.03
N ALA A 880 -41.34 -27.02 6.33
CA ALA A 880 -41.87 -27.08 7.69
C ALA A 880 -41.02 -27.95 8.63
N ASN A 881 -40.41 -29.02 8.12
CA ASN A 881 -39.50 -29.86 8.88
C ASN A 881 -38.18 -29.13 9.18
N LEU A 882 -37.58 -28.49 8.17
CA LEU A 882 -36.29 -27.82 8.28
C LEU A 882 -36.26 -26.71 9.34
N VAL A 883 -37.36 -25.98 9.53
CA VAL A 883 -37.44 -24.88 10.52
C VAL A 883 -37.81 -25.36 11.94
N ASN A 884 -38.28 -26.62 12.09
CA ASN A 884 -38.66 -27.19 13.38
C ASN A 884 -37.59 -28.09 14.01
N LEU A 885 -36.67 -28.64 13.21
CA LEU A 885 -35.67 -29.58 13.71
C LEU A 885 -34.62 -28.88 14.58
N PRO A 886 -34.33 -29.38 15.80
CA PRO A 886 -33.24 -28.87 16.62
C PRO A 886 -31.88 -29.14 15.96
N VAL A 887 -30.88 -28.33 16.30
CA VAL A 887 -29.47 -28.56 15.94
C VAL A 887 -28.86 -29.45 17.02
N THR A 888 -28.73 -30.75 16.73
CA THR A 888 -28.30 -31.76 17.71
C THR A 888 -26.80 -31.72 18.00
N GLU A 889 -26.01 -31.07 17.14
CA GLU A 889 -24.57 -30.90 17.31
C GLU A 889 -24.21 -29.75 18.27
N VAL A 890 -25.17 -28.89 18.63
CA VAL A 890 -24.98 -27.85 19.66
C VAL A 890 -25.09 -28.48 21.06
N PRO A 891 -24.17 -28.17 22.00
CA PRO A 891 -24.19 -28.70 23.37
C PRO A 891 -25.56 -28.59 24.09
N SER A 892 -25.88 -29.60 24.89
CA SER A 892 -27.10 -29.64 25.69
C SER A 892 -27.19 -28.44 26.65
N GLY A 893 -28.31 -27.71 26.62
CA GLY A 893 -28.55 -26.50 27.42
C GLY A 893 -28.30 -25.16 26.70
N GLN A 894 -27.79 -25.19 25.47
CA GLN A 894 -27.62 -24.00 24.62
C GLN A 894 -28.80 -23.80 23.65
N LEU A 895 -28.83 -22.63 22.99
CA LEU A 895 -29.79 -22.31 21.93
C LEU A 895 -29.63 -23.29 20.75
N ASN A 896 -30.58 -24.23 20.59
CA ASN A 896 -30.52 -25.26 19.55
C ASN A 896 -31.75 -25.27 18.62
N THR A 897 -32.66 -24.29 18.73
CA THR A 897 -33.89 -24.18 17.92
C THR A 897 -34.18 -22.74 17.52
N LEU A 898 -34.86 -22.53 16.39
CA LEU A 898 -35.30 -21.18 15.97
C LEU A 898 -36.26 -20.53 16.98
N GLN A 899 -37.06 -21.33 17.69
CA GLN A 899 -37.99 -20.87 18.72
C GLN A 899 -37.25 -20.25 19.92
N SER A 900 -36.04 -20.71 20.21
CA SER A 900 -35.19 -20.20 21.30
C SER A 900 -34.72 -18.76 21.06
N ILE A 901 -34.67 -18.33 19.79
CA ILE A 901 -34.33 -16.96 19.38
C ILE A 901 -35.55 -16.15 18.90
N GLY A 902 -36.77 -16.63 19.15
CA GLY A 902 -38.00 -15.88 18.86
C GLY A 902 -38.61 -16.11 17.47
N VAL A 903 -38.10 -17.06 16.67
CA VAL A 903 -38.69 -17.43 15.36
C VAL A 903 -39.60 -18.65 15.53
N ARG A 904 -40.89 -18.52 15.21
CA ARG A 904 -41.91 -19.57 15.45
C ARG A 904 -42.82 -19.75 14.24
N ILE A 905 -43.38 -20.94 14.04
CA ILE A 905 -44.42 -21.18 13.04
C ILE A 905 -45.77 -20.64 13.53
N ALA A 906 -46.42 -19.84 12.70
CA ALA A 906 -47.75 -19.28 12.85
C ALA A 906 -48.78 -20.04 11.98
N SER A 907 -50.04 -19.57 11.96
CA SER A 907 -51.11 -20.19 11.15
C SER A 907 -50.76 -20.22 9.66
N GLY A 908 -51.11 -21.31 8.98
CA GLY A 908 -50.86 -21.45 7.54
C GLY A 908 -49.42 -21.81 7.18
N GLY A 909 -48.58 -22.17 8.16
CA GLY A 909 -47.19 -22.59 7.93
C GLY A 909 -46.21 -21.44 7.71
N LYS A 910 -46.61 -20.18 7.96
CA LYS A 910 -45.72 -19.00 7.94
C LYS A 910 -44.88 -18.92 9.21
N LEU A 911 -43.76 -18.19 9.17
CA LEU A 911 -42.96 -17.82 10.33
C LEU A 911 -43.37 -16.45 10.89
N SER A 912 -43.37 -16.35 12.21
CA SER A 912 -43.44 -15.10 12.99
C SER A 912 -42.12 -14.87 13.72
N PHE A 913 -41.70 -13.61 13.85
CA PHE A 913 -40.42 -13.25 14.48
C PHE A 913 -40.61 -12.23 15.62
N ASP A 914 -40.13 -12.61 16.80
CA ASP A 914 -40.00 -11.75 17.99
C ASP A 914 -38.57 -11.22 18.10
N SER A 915 -38.33 -10.04 17.53
CA SER A 915 -37.00 -9.43 17.48
C SER A 915 -36.41 -9.14 18.86
N SER A 916 -37.24 -8.88 19.87
CA SER A 916 -36.80 -8.58 21.23
C SER A 916 -36.08 -9.78 21.88
N LYS A 917 -36.55 -11.01 21.61
CA LYS A 917 -35.91 -12.24 22.09
C LYS A 917 -34.57 -12.49 21.44
N LEU A 918 -34.46 -12.28 20.12
CA LEU A 918 -33.18 -12.39 19.43
C LEU A 918 -32.20 -11.34 19.94
N SER A 919 -32.61 -10.08 20.09
CA SER A 919 -31.73 -9.03 20.62
C SER A 919 -31.23 -9.37 22.05
N GLY A 920 -32.09 -9.91 22.91
CA GLY A 920 -31.69 -10.41 24.23
C GLY A 920 -30.65 -11.55 24.15
N ALA A 921 -30.86 -12.50 23.24
CA ALA A 921 -29.93 -13.60 23.00
C ALA A 921 -28.59 -13.12 22.41
N LEU A 922 -28.59 -12.17 21.47
CA LEU A 922 -27.37 -11.60 20.88
C LEU A 922 -26.55 -10.82 21.91
N ASN A 923 -27.18 -10.16 22.88
CA ASN A 923 -26.47 -9.42 23.92
C ASN A 923 -25.82 -10.31 24.98
N THR A 924 -26.36 -11.52 25.23
CA THR A 924 -25.93 -12.38 26.34
C THR A 924 -25.29 -13.69 25.91
N LYS A 925 -25.62 -14.18 24.71
CA LYS A 925 -25.31 -15.52 24.19
C LYS A 925 -24.96 -15.46 22.69
N PHE A 926 -24.24 -14.43 22.26
CA PHE A 926 -23.91 -14.20 20.83
C PHE A 926 -23.34 -15.45 20.14
N SER A 927 -22.37 -16.11 20.77
CA SER A 927 -21.72 -17.31 20.20
C SER A 927 -22.69 -18.50 20.07
N GLU A 928 -23.68 -18.63 20.96
CA GLU A 928 -24.72 -19.67 20.83
C GLU A 928 -25.65 -19.36 19.64
N VAL A 929 -25.97 -18.09 19.40
CA VAL A 929 -26.76 -17.67 18.22
C VAL A 929 -25.99 -17.90 16.93
N GLU A 930 -24.71 -17.59 16.89
CA GLU A 930 -23.84 -17.89 15.74
C GLU A 930 -23.83 -19.40 15.46
N GLN A 931 -23.54 -20.22 16.47
CA GLN A 931 -23.49 -21.68 16.34
C GLN A 931 -24.85 -22.26 15.88
N LEU A 932 -25.97 -21.72 16.35
CA LEU A 932 -27.30 -22.15 15.92
C LEU A 932 -27.47 -22.14 14.39
N PHE A 933 -26.86 -21.15 13.71
CA PHE A 933 -26.94 -21.04 12.25
C PHE A 933 -25.75 -21.67 11.51
N THR A 934 -24.53 -21.60 12.08
CA THR A 934 -23.27 -21.94 11.39
C THR A 934 -22.66 -23.28 11.78
N MET A 935 -23.17 -23.96 12.82
CA MET A 935 -22.55 -25.17 13.34
C MET A 935 -22.35 -26.22 12.23
N GLN A 936 -21.18 -26.82 12.17
CA GLN A 936 -20.90 -27.94 11.27
C GLN A 936 -20.23 -29.04 12.06
N LYS A 937 -20.57 -30.28 11.73
CA LYS A 937 -19.90 -31.44 12.33
C LYS A 937 -18.47 -31.48 11.83
N LYS A 938 -17.50 -31.53 12.75
CA LYS A 938 -16.08 -31.65 12.42
C LYS A 938 -15.71 -33.12 12.22
N LEU A 939 -14.84 -33.38 11.25
CA LEU A 939 -14.12 -34.62 11.08
C LEU A 939 -13.21 -34.84 12.30
N LYS A 940 -13.30 -36.05 12.85
CA LYS A 940 -12.40 -36.60 13.86
C LYS A 940 -11.88 -37.94 13.37
N LEU A 941 -10.77 -38.42 13.93
CA LEU A 941 -10.22 -39.72 13.55
C LEU A 941 -11.21 -40.88 13.78
N ASP A 942 -12.06 -40.80 14.79
CA ASP A 942 -13.09 -41.79 15.11
C ASP A 942 -14.41 -41.58 14.34
N THR A 943 -14.49 -40.55 13.50
CA THR A 943 -15.68 -40.32 12.66
C THR A 943 -15.88 -41.50 11.73
N LEU A 944 -17.04 -42.14 11.81
CA LEU A 944 -17.31 -43.37 11.08
C LEU A 944 -17.35 -43.08 9.58
N ALA A 945 -16.68 -43.90 8.78
CA ALA A 945 -16.62 -43.75 7.33
C ALA A 945 -18.02 -43.82 6.72
N LYS A 946 -18.93 -44.64 7.28
CA LYS A 946 -20.34 -44.74 6.89
C LYS A 946 -21.13 -43.44 7.07
N ASP A 947 -20.66 -42.54 7.94
CA ASP A 947 -21.32 -41.27 8.22
C ASP A 947 -20.89 -40.20 7.22
N LEU A 948 -19.95 -40.49 6.32
CA LEU A 948 -19.56 -39.59 5.22
C LEU A 948 -20.61 -39.63 4.10
N ASN A 949 -20.58 -38.60 3.24
CA ASN A 949 -21.47 -38.45 2.10
C ASN A 949 -22.96 -38.55 2.48
N ASN A 950 -23.36 -37.87 3.56
CA ASN A 950 -24.72 -37.90 4.09
C ASN A 950 -25.20 -39.31 4.48
N GLY A 951 -24.29 -40.15 5.01
CA GLY A 951 -24.59 -41.52 5.42
C GLY A 951 -24.43 -42.58 4.32
N ARG A 952 -23.97 -42.18 3.13
CA ARG A 952 -23.67 -43.10 2.00
C ARG A 952 -22.32 -43.79 2.14
N GLY A 953 -21.45 -43.26 2.99
CA GLY A 953 -20.15 -43.84 3.28
C GLY A 953 -19.09 -43.62 2.19
N VAL A 954 -17.99 -44.35 2.32
CA VAL A 954 -16.93 -44.46 1.30
C VAL A 954 -17.21 -45.71 0.48
N THR A 955 -17.35 -45.55 -0.83
CA THR A 955 -17.53 -46.67 -1.76
C THR A 955 -16.21 -47.39 -1.99
N ASN A 956 -16.21 -48.73 -1.93
CA ASN A 956 -15.05 -49.57 -2.22
C ASN A 956 -15.35 -50.62 -3.31
N SER A 957 -14.33 -51.03 -4.05
CA SER A 957 -14.31 -52.16 -4.97
C SER A 957 -13.60 -53.33 -4.32
N ALA A 958 -14.35 -54.39 -3.99
CA ALA A 958 -13.84 -55.49 -3.19
C ALA A 958 -12.58 -56.14 -3.80
N GLY A 959 -11.46 -56.09 -3.08
CA GLY A 959 -10.25 -56.90 -3.32
C GLY A 959 -9.22 -56.28 -4.27
N GLY A 960 -9.29 -54.99 -4.60
CA GLY A 960 -8.38 -54.31 -5.51
C GLY A 960 -7.97 -52.89 -5.07
N THR A 961 -7.21 -52.19 -5.91
CA THR A 961 -6.94 -50.75 -5.72
C THR A 961 -8.20 -49.96 -6.02
N ASP A 962 -8.69 -49.18 -5.05
CA ASP A 962 -9.88 -48.33 -5.22
C ASP A 962 -9.57 -47.04 -5.98
N PHE A 963 -8.44 -46.41 -5.67
CA PHE A 963 -7.97 -45.23 -6.40
C PHE A 963 -6.45 -45.08 -6.28
N LYS A 964 -5.85 -44.28 -7.17
CA LYS A 964 -4.41 -44.05 -7.22
C LYS A 964 -4.08 -42.59 -6.88
N ILE A 965 -3.02 -42.35 -6.12
CA ILE A 965 -2.46 -41.01 -5.88
C ILE A 965 -1.10 -40.91 -6.55
N TYR A 966 -0.94 -39.93 -7.44
CA TYR A 966 0.31 -39.66 -8.14
C TYR A 966 1.07 -38.55 -7.40
N LEU A 967 2.32 -38.81 -7.01
CA LEU A 967 3.17 -37.82 -6.34
C LEU A 967 3.95 -36.95 -7.33
N ARG A 968 4.43 -35.79 -6.88
CA ARG A 968 5.17 -34.78 -7.67
C ARG A 968 6.41 -35.31 -8.39
N ASN A 969 7.00 -36.41 -7.93
CA ASN A 969 8.14 -37.05 -8.58
C ASN A 969 7.78 -37.89 -9.82
N ALA A 970 6.49 -37.95 -10.20
CA ALA A 970 5.89 -38.66 -11.34
C ALA A 970 6.19 -40.16 -11.47
N THR A 971 6.98 -40.72 -10.55
CA THR A 971 7.47 -42.11 -10.55
C THR A 971 6.86 -42.90 -9.41
N THR A 972 6.37 -42.22 -8.36
CA THR A 972 5.66 -42.84 -7.25
C THR A 972 4.16 -42.69 -7.47
N VAL A 973 3.49 -43.84 -7.69
CA VAL A 973 2.04 -43.96 -7.71
C VAL A 973 1.64 -44.79 -6.50
N LEU A 974 0.77 -44.24 -5.67
CA LEU A 974 0.25 -44.90 -4.49
C LEU A 974 -1.09 -45.53 -4.83
N ASP A 975 -1.13 -46.86 -4.80
CA ASP A 975 -2.35 -47.62 -4.93
C ASP A 975 -3.07 -47.61 -3.56
N ILE A 976 -4.18 -46.88 -3.48
CA ILE A 976 -4.97 -46.76 -2.25
C ILE A 976 -6.07 -47.79 -2.28
N ASN A 977 -6.05 -48.66 -1.27
CA ASN A 977 -7.13 -49.59 -0.98
C ASN A 977 -7.85 -49.13 0.29
N VAL A 978 -9.16 -48.92 0.18
CA VAL A 978 -10.07 -48.51 1.25
C VAL A 978 -10.97 -49.66 1.74
N ASP A 979 -10.70 -50.89 1.36
CA ASP A 979 -11.30 -52.09 1.94
C ASP A 979 -11.08 -52.11 3.47
N GLY A 980 -12.17 -52.27 4.22
CA GLY A 980 -12.12 -52.30 5.68
C GLY A 980 -12.01 -50.93 6.35
N VAL A 981 -12.03 -49.81 5.59
CA VAL A 981 -12.14 -48.47 6.15
C VAL A 981 -13.49 -48.31 6.86
N SER A 982 -13.43 -48.15 8.18
CA SER A 982 -14.60 -47.99 9.06
C SER A 982 -14.69 -46.61 9.70
N THR A 983 -13.59 -45.86 9.70
CA THR A 983 -13.42 -44.51 10.25
C THR A 983 -12.54 -43.64 9.37
N ILE A 984 -12.61 -42.32 9.54
CA ILE A 984 -11.65 -41.37 8.95
C ILE A 984 -10.21 -41.71 9.34
N GLY A 985 -9.96 -42.12 10.57
CA GLY A 985 -8.64 -42.57 11.01
C GLY A 985 -8.14 -43.76 10.21
N SER A 986 -9.01 -44.77 9.96
CA SER A 986 -8.64 -45.89 9.09
C SER A 986 -8.44 -45.48 7.63
N LEU A 987 -9.20 -44.50 7.12
CA LEU A 987 -9.04 -43.97 5.76
C LEU A 987 -7.70 -43.24 5.61
N LEU A 988 -7.38 -42.34 6.54
CA LEU A 988 -6.11 -41.62 6.56
C LEU A 988 -4.94 -42.60 6.70
N ASN A 989 -5.10 -43.67 7.49
CA ASN A 989 -4.10 -44.72 7.58
C ASN A 989 -3.94 -45.50 6.27
N SER A 990 -5.02 -45.85 5.57
CA SER A 990 -4.94 -46.48 4.25
C SER A 990 -4.18 -45.61 3.24
N ILE A 991 -4.33 -44.29 3.30
CA ILE A 991 -3.59 -43.34 2.44
C ILE A 991 -2.12 -43.22 2.89
N ASN A 992 -1.90 -42.96 4.19
CA ASN A 992 -0.56 -42.74 4.74
C ASN A 992 0.33 -43.98 4.69
N GLN A 993 -0.27 -45.16 4.80
CA GLN A 993 0.44 -46.44 4.79
C GLN A 993 0.33 -47.16 3.44
N ALA A 994 -0.12 -46.48 2.39
CA ALA A 994 -0.19 -47.04 1.06
C ALA A 994 1.19 -47.58 0.62
N PRO A 995 1.25 -48.77 -0.01
CA PRO A 995 2.50 -49.33 -0.52
C PRO A 995 3.24 -48.32 -1.41
N GLY A 996 4.53 -48.11 -1.13
CA GLY A 996 5.36 -47.15 -1.88
C GLY A 996 5.33 -45.70 -1.36
N ASN A 997 4.48 -45.37 -0.37
CA ASN A 997 4.42 -44.01 0.19
C ASN A 997 5.67 -43.65 0.99
N GLY A 998 6.06 -44.48 1.97
CA GLY A 998 7.29 -44.27 2.76
C GLY A 998 7.41 -42.88 3.40
N GLY A 999 6.28 -42.23 3.71
CA GLY A 999 6.22 -40.87 4.28
C GLY A 999 6.29 -39.71 3.29
N LYS A 1000 6.23 -39.98 1.97
CA LYS A 1000 6.29 -38.93 0.93
C LYS A 1000 4.98 -38.14 0.76
N LEU A 1001 3.86 -38.73 1.15
CA LEU A 1001 2.54 -38.12 1.20
C LEU A 1001 1.98 -38.26 2.61
N ALA A 1002 1.49 -37.16 3.18
CA ALA A 1002 0.80 -37.13 4.46
C ALA A 1002 -0.65 -36.67 4.28
N ALA A 1003 -1.60 -37.55 4.61
CA ALA A 1003 -3.02 -37.29 4.75
C ALA A 1003 -3.34 -36.98 6.22
N THR A 1004 -3.92 -35.81 6.46
CA THR A 1004 -4.30 -35.34 7.80
C THR A 1004 -5.70 -34.74 7.78
N ILE A 1005 -6.31 -34.56 8.95
CA ILE A 1005 -7.48 -33.69 9.05
C ILE A 1005 -6.97 -32.24 9.10
N SER A 1006 -7.59 -31.37 8.32
CA SER A 1006 -7.39 -29.91 8.39
C SER A 1006 -7.50 -29.38 9.82
N SER A 1007 -6.80 -28.28 10.09
CA SER A 1007 -6.82 -27.64 11.41
C SER A 1007 -8.20 -27.09 11.81
N ASP A 1008 -9.04 -26.74 10.84
CA ASP A 1008 -10.43 -26.34 11.07
C ASP A 1008 -11.35 -27.53 11.38
N GLY A 1009 -10.95 -28.74 10.97
CA GLY A 1009 -11.64 -30.00 11.19
C GLY A 1009 -12.68 -30.33 10.12
N PHE A 1010 -12.70 -29.67 8.96
CA PHE A 1010 -13.78 -29.84 7.96
C PHE A 1010 -13.36 -30.56 6.68
N SER A 1011 -12.06 -30.69 6.43
CA SER A 1011 -11.51 -31.38 5.25
C SER A 1011 -10.37 -32.33 5.58
N ILE A 1012 -10.06 -33.24 4.64
CA ILE A 1012 -8.82 -34.01 4.64
C ILE A 1012 -7.79 -33.25 3.79
N VAL A 1013 -6.59 -33.07 4.34
CA VAL A 1013 -5.47 -32.38 3.69
C VAL A 1013 -4.42 -33.41 3.28
N LEU A 1014 -4.08 -33.42 2.00
CA LEU A 1014 -2.97 -34.20 1.46
C LEU A 1014 -1.75 -33.30 1.24
N THR A 1015 -0.64 -33.65 1.88
CA THR A 1015 0.64 -32.93 1.81
C THR A 1015 1.69 -33.82 1.17
N ASP A 1016 2.12 -33.48 -0.05
CA ASP A 1016 3.18 -34.19 -0.76
C ASP A 1016 4.54 -33.50 -0.52
N SER A 1017 5.48 -34.22 0.08
CA SER A 1017 6.85 -33.78 0.39
C SER A 1017 7.89 -34.41 -0.54
N SER A 1018 7.49 -35.03 -1.64
CA SER A 1018 8.41 -35.59 -2.63
C SER A 1018 9.14 -34.51 -3.44
N THR A 1019 10.40 -34.76 -3.78
CA THR A 1019 11.22 -33.84 -4.58
C THR A 1019 10.75 -33.85 -6.04
N PRO A 1020 10.45 -32.68 -6.65
CA PRO A 1020 9.98 -32.63 -8.03
C PRO A 1020 11.10 -33.05 -9.00
N THR A 1021 10.82 -34.03 -9.87
CA THR A 1021 11.71 -34.41 -10.98
C THR A 1021 11.18 -33.81 -12.28
N ASN A 1022 12.04 -33.10 -13.01
CA ASN A 1022 11.69 -32.60 -14.35
C ASN A 1022 11.73 -33.77 -15.36
N ARG A 1023 10.65 -34.54 -15.51
CA ARG A 1023 10.45 -35.40 -16.69
C ARG A 1023 9.06 -35.23 -17.27
N THR A 1024 8.99 -35.20 -18.60
CA THR A 1024 7.77 -35.43 -19.38
C THR A 1024 7.29 -36.87 -19.11
N LEU A 1025 6.01 -37.05 -18.78
CA LEU A 1025 5.40 -38.38 -18.70
C LEU A 1025 5.47 -39.03 -20.10
N GLU A 1026 6.08 -40.19 -20.22
CA GLU A 1026 6.08 -41.02 -21.44
C GLU A 1026 5.31 -42.30 -21.08
N ILE A 1027 4.11 -42.47 -21.64
CA ILE A 1027 3.26 -43.65 -21.42
C ILE A 1027 3.76 -44.76 -22.38
N PRO A 1028 4.22 -45.92 -21.89
CA PRO A 1028 4.55 -47.05 -22.75
C PRO A 1028 3.26 -47.61 -23.37
N ALA A 1029 3.19 -47.64 -24.69
CA ALA A 1029 2.16 -48.38 -25.41
C ALA A 1029 2.43 -49.88 -25.27
N SER A 1030 1.71 -50.56 -24.37
CA SER A 1030 1.62 -52.03 -24.44
C SER A 1030 0.24 -52.54 -24.01
N ASN A 1031 -0.52 -52.94 -25.03
CA ASN A 1031 -1.49 -54.04 -25.09
C ASN A 1031 -2.22 -54.43 -23.79
N SER A 1032 -3.41 -53.86 -23.59
CA SER A 1032 -4.54 -54.53 -22.93
C SER A 1032 -5.82 -53.89 -23.47
N THR A 1033 -6.47 -54.55 -24.42
CA THR A 1033 -7.78 -54.13 -24.96
C THR A 1033 -8.84 -54.32 -23.89
N PHE A 1034 -9.37 -53.22 -23.33
CA PHE A 1034 -10.64 -53.22 -22.60
C PHE A 1034 -11.75 -52.95 -23.60
N THR A 1035 -12.76 -53.83 -23.65
CA THR A 1035 -13.95 -53.64 -24.51
C THR A 1035 -15.07 -52.93 -23.74
N GLU A 1036 -15.90 -52.20 -24.49
CA GLU A 1036 -17.05 -51.41 -24.02
C GLU A 1036 -18.08 -52.20 -23.18
N SER A 1037 -18.04 -53.54 -23.24
CA SER A 1037 -18.89 -54.43 -22.44
C SER A 1037 -18.57 -54.42 -20.94
N ASP A 1038 -17.36 -54.04 -20.54
CA ASP A 1038 -16.91 -54.13 -19.15
C ASP A 1038 -17.38 -52.93 -18.30
N PHE A 1039 -18.00 -51.91 -18.92
CA PHE A 1039 -18.47 -50.68 -18.27
C PHE A 1039 -19.99 -50.48 -18.30
N ALA A 1040 -20.77 -51.40 -18.86
CA ALA A 1040 -22.21 -51.25 -19.02
C ALA A 1040 -23.04 -51.53 -17.75
N GLY A 1041 -22.39 -51.70 -16.59
CA GLY A 1041 -23.02 -52.25 -15.38
C GLY A 1041 -22.85 -51.46 -14.09
N SER A 1042 -22.65 -50.13 -14.10
CA SER A 1042 -22.87 -49.29 -12.91
C SER A 1042 -22.76 -47.81 -13.27
N TYR A 1043 -23.90 -47.11 -13.37
CA TYR A 1043 -23.91 -45.65 -13.50
C TYR A 1043 -24.44 -45.06 -12.19
N ASP A 1044 -23.54 -44.63 -11.33
CA ASP A 1044 -23.79 -43.56 -10.37
C ASP A 1044 -22.54 -42.65 -10.36
N ASN A 1045 -22.61 -41.54 -11.10
CA ASN A 1045 -21.50 -40.59 -11.33
C ASN A 1045 -21.51 -39.44 -10.28
N ASP A 1046 -21.89 -39.75 -9.05
CA ASP A 1046 -22.08 -38.77 -7.96
C ASP A 1046 -20.77 -38.30 -7.31
N PHE A 1047 -19.61 -38.81 -7.73
CA PHE A 1047 -18.34 -38.57 -7.00
C PHE A 1047 -17.72 -37.18 -7.23
N PHE A 1048 -18.13 -36.44 -8.27
CA PHE A 1048 -17.51 -35.13 -8.59
C PHE A 1048 -18.47 -34.00 -9.00
N ASN A 1049 -19.78 -34.21 -9.03
CA ASN A 1049 -20.71 -33.16 -9.43
C ASN A 1049 -20.93 -32.17 -8.27
N GLY A 1050 -20.10 -31.11 -8.22
CA GLY A 1050 -20.13 -30.07 -7.19
C GLY A 1050 -18.77 -29.73 -6.54
N ALA A 1051 -17.66 -30.31 -6.99
CA ALA A 1051 -16.35 -30.01 -6.42
C ALA A 1051 -15.86 -28.61 -6.83
N THR A 1052 -15.78 -27.67 -5.87
CA THR A 1052 -14.93 -26.48 -5.99
C THR A 1052 -13.47 -26.89 -5.75
N VAL A 1053 -12.64 -26.85 -6.80
CA VAL A 1053 -11.18 -26.92 -6.66
C VAL A 1053 -10.68 -25.53 -6.28
N THR A 1054 -10.19 -25.39 -5.04
CA THR A 1054 -9.50 -24.16 -4.62
C THR A 1054 -8.01 -24.35 -4.87
N ILE A 1055 -7.44 -23.55 -5.77
CA ILE A 1055 -5.99 -23.47 -5.95
C ILE A 1055 -5.52 -22.30 -5.08
N LEU A 1056 -4.77 -22.61 -4.01
CA LEU A 1056 -4.09 -21.60 -3.22
C LEU A 1056 -2.76 -21.28 -3.93
N ASP A 1057 -2.66 -20.08 -4.50
CA ASP A 1057 -1.35 -19.46 -4.71
C ASP A 1057 -0.85 -18.95 -3.35
N GLY A 1058 0.47 -18.98 -3.14
CA GLY A 1058 1.16 -18.80 -1.86
C GLY A 1058 1.01 -17.44 -1.16
N SER A 1059 -0.04 -16.66 -1.46
CA SER A 1059 -0.30 -15.31 -0.94
C SER A 1059 -1.61 -15.16 -0.14
N ASN A 1060 -2.30 -16.25 0.22
CA ASN A 1060 -3.49 -16.24 1.11
C ASN A 1060 -4.67 -15.34 0.67
N GLN A 1061 -4.79 -15.00 -0.62
CA GLN A 1061 -5.97 -14.33 -1.18
C GLN A 1061 -6.64 -15.28 -2.18
N GLY A 1062 -7.65 -16.03 -1.74
CA GLY A 1062 -8.31 -17.06 -2.56
C GLY A 1062 -9.29 -16.45 -3.56
N GLU A 1063 -9.10 -16.73 -4.85
CA GLU A 1063 -10.14 -16.54 -5.87
C GLU A 1063 -10.93 -17.85 -6.03
N VAL A 1064 -12.25 -17.79 -5.82
CA VAL A 1064 -13.16 -18.93 -5.91
C VAL A 1064 -13.61 -19.09 -7.37
N ARG A 1065 -13.35 -20.25 -7.99
CA ARG A 1065 -13.86 -20.58 -9.34
C ARG A 1065 -14.82 -21.77 -9.27
N THR A 1066 -16.03 -21.62 -9.80
CA THR A 1066 -17.07 -22.67 -9.84
C THR A 1066 -17.20 -23.21 -11.27
N VAL A 1067 -17.08 -24.51 -11.47
CA VAL A 1067 -17.36 -25.18 -12.76
C VAL A 1067 -18.87 -25.45 -12.84
N LYS A 1068 -19.53 -25.09 -13.95
CA LYS A 1068 -20.99 -25.30 -14.06
C LYS A 1068 -21.48 -26.33 -15.06
N ASP A 1069 -20.85 -26.55 -16.23
CA ASP A 1069 -21.45 -27.44 -17.24
C ASP A 1069 -20.47 -28.45 -17.87
N PHE A 1070 -20.90 -29.71 -17.84
CA PHE A 1070 -20.31 -30.83 -18.57
C PHE A 1070 -21.18 -31.11 -19.81
N ASP A 1071 -20.64 -30.88 -21.01
CA ASP A 1071 -21.31 -31.30 -22.25
C ASP A 1071 -21.13 -32.81 -22.44
N LYS A 1072 -22.22 -33.56 -22.19
CA LYS A 1072 -22.28 -35.02 -22.29
C LYS A 1072 -21.96 -35.55 -23.71
N ALA A 1073 -22.03 -34.73 -24.76
CA ALA A 1073 -21.81 -35.17 -26.14
C ALA A 1073 -20.35 -35.01 -26.61
N SER A 1074 -19.61 -34.06 -26.08
CA SER A 1074 -18.24 -33.73 -26.52
C SER A 1074 -17.16 -34.06 -25.49
N GLY A 1075 -17.53 -34.28 -24.22
CA GLY A 1075 -16.57 -34.47 -23.13
C GLY A 1075 -15.73 -33.24 -22.81
N LEU A 1076 -16.14 -32.07 -23.29
CA LEU A 1076 -15.45 -30.79 -23.08
C LEU A 1076 -16.02 -30.05 -21.86
N ILE A 1077 -15.14 -29.43 -21.07
CA ILE A 1077 -15.49 -28.48 -20.01
C ILE A 1077 -15.38 -27.08 -20.60
N THR A 1078 -16.46 -26.30 -20.55
CA THR A 1078 -16.45 -24.89 -21.01
C THR A 1078 -16.60 -23.97 -19.80
N LEU A 1079 -15.74 -22.96 -19.68
CA LEU A 1079 -15.82 -21.91 -18.65
C LEU A 1079 -16.56 -20.69 -19.24
N GLU A 1080 -17.39 -19.99 -18.46
CA GLU A 1080 -18.00 -18.73 -18.91
C GLU A 1080 -16.93 -17.66 -19.17
N SER A 1081 -17.06 -17.01 -20.33
CA SER A 1081 -16.31 -15.81 -20.68
C SER A 1081 -17.05 -14.56 -20.21
N GLU A 1082 -16.83 -14.12 -18.97
CA GLU A 1082 -17.08 -12.73 -18.58
C GLU A 1082 -15.93 -12.22 -17.70
N LEU A 1083 -14.89 -11.68 -18.34
CA LEU A 1083 -14.33 -10.33 -18.17
C LEU A 1083 -12.89 -10.30 -18.70
N SER A 1084 -12.66 -9.45 -19.70
CA SER A 1084 -11.35 -9.16 -20.27
C SER A 1084 -10.54 -8.25 -19.34
N SER A 1085 -9.78 -8.83 -18.41
CA SER A 1085 -8.52 -8.25 -17.90
C SER A 1085 -7.99 -9.15 -16.79
N VAL A 1086 -6.68 -9.44 -16.84
CA VAL A 1086 -5.92 -10.29 -15.89
C VAL A 1086 -6.00 -11.78 -16.24
N LEU A 1087 -4.99 -12.26 -16.99
CA LEU A 1087 -4.16 -13.44 -16.66
C LEU A 1087 -3.17 -13.77 -17.80
N THR A 1088 -1.90 -13.49 -17.52
CA THR A 1088 -0.71 -14.09 -18.16
C THR A 1088 -0.57 -15.57 -17.79
N ALA A 1089 0.12 -16.33 -18.65
CA ALA A 1089 0.14 -17.79 -18.79
C ALA A 1089 0.65 -18.65 -17.60
N GLY A 1090 0.06 -19.88 -17.49
CA GLY A 1090 0.58 -21.09 -16.81
C GLY A 1090 -0.03 -21.37 -15.41
N THR A 1091 -0.68 -22.49 -15.06
CA THR A 1091 -0.74 -23.88 -15.56
C THR A 1091 -1.98 -24.61 -15.01
N SER A 1092 -2.50 -25.61 -15.73
CA SER A 1092 -3.62 -26.49 -15.35
C SER A 1092 -3.17 -27.82 -14.71
N TYR A 1093 -3.93 -28.40 -13.78
CA TYR A 1093 -3.83 -29.81 -13.40
C TYR A 1093 -4.71 -30.66 -14.31
N LYS A 1094 -4.15 -31.67 -14.99
CA LYS A 1094 -4.91 -32.70 -15.72
C LYS A 1094 -5.18 -33.90 -14.81
N ILE A 1095 -6.44 -34.34 -14.75
CA ILE A 1095 -6.79 -35.74 -14.51
C ILE A 1095 -6.93 -36.39 -15.89
N GLU A 1096 -5.97 -37.20 -16.32
CA GLU A 1096 -6.07 -37.90 -17.60
C GLU A 1096 -6.89 -39.19 -17.43
N ARG A 1097 -8.04 -39.28 -18.12
CA ARG A 1097 -8.51 -40.57 -18.66
C ARG A 1097 -7.65 -40.84 -19.91
N ASN A 1098 -7.08 -42.04 -20.01
CA ASN A 1098 -6.44 -42.53 -21.24
C ASN A 1098 -7.40 -42.33 -22.42
N LEU A 1099 -7.05 -41.47 -23.38
CA LEU A 1099 -7.70 -41.35 -24.68
C LEU A 1099 -6.75 -41.91 -25.73
N GLU A 1100 -7.11 -43.03 -26.35
CA GLU A 1100 -6.65 -43.33 -27.71
C GLU A 1100 -7.79 -43.00 -28.68
N ALA A 1101 -7.56 -42.00 -29.52
CA ALA A 1101 -8.38 -41.71 -30.69
C ALA A 1101 -7.86 -42.48 -31.90
N LYS A 1102 -8.75 -43.11 -32.69
CA LYS A 1102 -8.45 -43.51 -34.07
C LYS A 1102 -9.50 -43.01 -35.07
N SER A 1103 -9.19 -41.81 -35.59
CA SER A 1103 -9.29 -41.35 -37.00
C SER A 1103 -10.58 -41.53 -37.82
N THR A 1104 -11.13 -40.40 -38.32
CA THR A 1104 -11.14 -39.92 -39.73
C THR A 1104 -12.12 -38.72 -39.83
N THR A 1105 -11.89 -37.54 -40.40
CA THR A 1105 -11.19 -37.09 -41.61
C THR A 1105 -11.06 -35.54 -41.60
N GLY A 1106 -9.95 -35.00 -42.13
CA GLY A 1106 -9.92 -33.70 -42.83
C GLY A 1106 -9.49 -32.43 -42.08
N VAL A 1107 -8.48 -31.75 -42.67
CA VAL A 1107 -8.03 -30.34 -42.47
C VAL A 1107 -7.04 -30.11 -41.31
N THR A 1108 -5.70 -30.16 -41.49
CA THR A 1108 -4.74 -29.24 -42.17
C THR A 1108 -4.76 -27.78 -41.69
N THR A 1109 -3.98 -27.46 -40.64
CA THR A 1109 -2.75 -26.62 -40.72
C THR A 1109 -2.06 -26.59 -39.36
N ALA A 1110 -0.74 -26.75 -39.38
CA ALA A 1110 0.14 -26.71 -38.23
C ALA A 1110 0.58 -25.27 -37.95
N ALA A 1111 0.20 -24.75 -36.78
CA ALA A 1111 0.90 -23.68 -36.08
C ALA A 1111 0.59 -23.83 -34.57
N ASP A 1112 1.63 -23.67 -33.77
CA ASP A 1112 1.65 -23.64 -32.30
C ASP A 1112 1.48 -24.97 -31.55
N PHE A 1113 2.60 -25.60 -31.21
CA PHE A 1113 3.01 -25.78 -29.81
C PHE A 1113 4.44 -26.35 -29.75
N GLY A 1114 5.42 -25.44 -29.76
CA GLY A 1114 6.81 -25.73 -29.47
C GLY A 1114 7.18 -25.35 -28.03
N ILE A 1115 7.60 -26.37 -27.27
CA ILE A 1115 8.67 -26.37 -26.25
C ILE A 1115 8.40 -25.65 -24.90
N GLN A 1116 8.35 -26.48 -23.84
CA GLN A 1116 9.02 -26.43 -22.51
C GLN A 1116 9.52 -25.06 -21.98
N LYS A 1117 9.39 -24.69 -20.70
CA LYS A 1117 10.03 -25.33 -19.53
C LYS A 1117 9.79 -24.49 -18.23
N LYS A 1118 9.71 -25.17 -17.08
CA LYS A 1118 10.14 -24.79 -15.70
C LYS A 1118 9.57 -23.52 -15.01
N LEU A 1119 8.90 -23.75 -13.87
CA LEU A 1119 9.16 -22.98 -12.64
C LEU A 1119 8.91 -23.82 -11.38
N ALA A 1120 9.72 -23.56 -10.35
CA ALA A 1120 9.75 -24.23 -9.06
C ALA A 1120 8.55 -23.80 -8.20
N LEU A 1121 7.94 -24.75 -7.48
CA LEU A 1121 6.90 -24.47 -6.50
C LEU A 1121 7.12 -25.25 -5.20
N GLY A 1122 7.17 -24.50 -4.10
CA GLY A 1122 7.07 -24.97 -2.73
C GLY A 1122 5.71 -25.61 -2.43
N GLN A 1123 5.46 -25.89 -1.16
CA GLN A 1123 4.44 -26.81 -0.67
C GLN A 1123 2.98 -26.41 -1.01
N ASN A 1124 2.45 -26.86 -2.15
CA ASN A 1124 0.98 -26.87 -2.38
C ASN A 1124 0.26 -28.07 -1.71
N GLN A 1125 -0.64 -27.77 -0.77
CA GLN A 1125 -1.61 -28.70 -0.19
C GLN A 1125 -2.80 -28.87 -1.14
N LEU A 1126 -3.26 -30.11 -1.35
CA LEU A 1126 -4.56 -30.35 -2.00
C LEU A 1126 -5.63 -30.34 -0.91
N ILE A 1127 -6.49 -29.31 -0.91
CA ILE A 1127 -7.64 -29.20 0.00
C ILE A 1127 -8.89 -29.61 -0.79
N GLY A 1128 -9.39 -30.81 -0.54
CA GLY A 1128 -10.69 -31.26 -1.04
C GLY A 1128 -11.79 -31.02 -0.01
N ASN A 1129 -12.67 -30.04 -0.25
CA ASN A 1129 -13.90 -29.85 0.53
C ASN A 1129 -14.98 -30.83 0.02
N ILE A 1130 -14.84 -32.14 0.28
CA ILE A 1130 -15.76 -33.15 -0.27
C ILE A 1130 -16.06 -34.26 0.73
N LEU A 1131 -16.42 -33.94 1.98
CA LEU A 1131 -16.91 -34.95 2.93
C LEU A 1131 -18.04 -34.38 3.81
N ASN A 1132 -19.29 -34.46 3.33
CA ASN A 1132 -20.46 -34.10 4.16
C ASN A 1132 -20.69 -35.18 5.23
N LEU A 1133 -20.68 -34.77 6.50
CA LEU A 1133 -20.87 -35.67 7.64
C LEU A 1133 -22.34 -35.81 8.05
N LYS A 1134 -22.75 -37.03 8.42
CA LYS A 1134 -24.04 -37.34 9.02
C LYS A 1134 -24.16 -36.68 10.39
N GLY A 1135 -25.02 -35.68 10.48
CA GLY A 1135 -25.37 -34.92 11.68
C GLY A 1135 -26.38 -33.83 11.30
N ASP A 1136 -26.96 -33.12 12.28
CA ASP A 1136 -27.80 -31.96 12.00
C ASP A 1136 -26.92 -30.70 12.01
N PRO A 1137 -26.46 -30.18 10.85
CA PRO A 1137 -25.71 -28.93 10.82
C PRO A 1137 -26.60 -27.77 11.26
N GLY A 1138 -25.96 -26.63 11.50
CA GLY A 1138 -26.58 -25.37 11.83
C GLY A 1138 -27.69 -25.03 10.82
N ILE A 1139 -28.72 -24.35 11.30
CA ILE A 1139 -29.97 -24.16 10.56
C ILE A 1139 -29.74 -23.48 9.21
N GLY A 1140 -28.80 -22.53 9.12
CA GLY A 1140 -28.48 -21.85 7.88
C GLY A 1140 -27.93 -22.82 6.83
N PHE A 1141 -26.94 -23.62 7.20
CA PHE A 1141 -26.32 -24.61 6.32
C PHE A 1141 -27.33 -25.70 5.90
N ARG A 1142 -28.08 -26.26 6.85
CA ARG A 1142 -29.07 -27.31 6.60
C ARG A 1142 -30.15 -26.87 5.61
N ILE A 1143 -30.66 -25.65 5.78
CA ILE A 1143 -31.68 -25.08 4.91
C ILE A 1143 -31.10 -24.82 3.54
N SER A 1144 -29.91 -24.23 3.47
CA SER A 1144 -29.25 -23.97 2.18
C SER A 1144 -29.02 -25.24 1.37
N GLU A 1145 -28.45 -26.29 1.99
CA GLU A 1145 -28.17 -27.56 1.31
C GLU A 1145 -29.45 -28.23 0.78
N ARG A 1146 -30.53 -28.23 1.58
CA ARG A 1146 -31.80 -28.81 1.12
C ARG A 1146 -32.46 -28.01 0.01
N LEU A 1147 -32.40 -26.68 0.07
CA LEU A 1147 -32.92 -25.81 -0.97
C LEU A 1147 -32.10 -25.91 -2.26
N ASP A 1148 -30.78 -26.09 -2.15
CA ASP A 1148 -29.92 -26.37 -3.29
C ASP A 1148 -30.41 -27.60 -4.04
N PHE A 1149 -30.63 -28.72 -3.34
CA PHE A 1149 -31.17 -29.94 -3.95
C PHE A 1149 -32.54 -29.74 -4.64
N ILE A 1150 -33.43 -28.93 -4.04
CA ILE A 1150 -34.77 -28.68 -4.61
C ILE A 1150 -34.67 -27.81 -5.89
N THR A 1151 -33.77 -26.83 -5.90
CA THR A 1151 -33.66 -25.79 -6.94
C THR A 1151 -32.54 -26.04 -7.95
N ARG A 1152 -31.75 -27.10 -7.79
CA ARG A 1152 -30.61 -27.44 -8.64
C ARG A 1152 -31.00 -27.50 -10.12
N PRO A 1153 -30.23 -26.88 -11.04
CA PRO A 1153 -30.46 -27.02 -12.47
C PRO A 1153 -30.09 -28.43 -12.96
N GLY A 1154 -30.73 -28.91 -14.03
CA GLY A 1154 -30.44 -30.22 -14.63
C GLY A 1154 -31.35 -31.36 -14.13
N GLU A 1155 -30.98 -32.62 -14.41
CA GLU A 1155 -31.85 -33.79 -14.13
C GLU A 1155 -31.93 -34.18 -12.64
N ASP A 1156 -31.04 -33.62 -11.81
CA ASP A 1156 -30.88 -34.03 -10.40
C ASP A 1156 -31.74 -33.18 -9.42
N GLY A 1157 -32.21 -32.01 -9.85
CA GLY A 1157 -33.03 -31.12 -9.01
C GLY A 1157 -34.51 -31.46 -9.04
N LEU A 1158 -35.20 -31.38 -7.89
CA LEU A 1158 -36.62 -31.77 -7.80
C LEU A 1158 -37.53 -30.96 -8.74
N ILE A 1159 -37.40 -29.63 -8.74
CA ILE A 1159 -38.22 -28.77 -9.61
C ILE A 1159 -37.81 -28.93 -11.07
N SER A 1160 -36.50 -28.98 -11.33
CA SER A 1160 -35.95 -29.10 -12.68
C SER A 1160 -36.35 -30.42 -13.35
N SER A 1161 -36.28 -31.54 -12.63
CA SER A 1161 -36.77 -32.85 -13.08
C SER A 1161 -38.27 -32.81 -13.41
N ARG A 1162 -39.07 -32.12 -12.57
CA ARG A 1162 -40.50 -31.97 -12.80
C ARG A 1162 -40.81 -31.10 -14.03
N THR A 1163 -40.08 -30.00 -14.24
CA THR A 1163 -40.23 -29.14 -15.42
C THR A 1163 -39.81 -29.88 -16.69
N SER A 1164 -38.72 -30.65 -16.66
CA SER A 1164 -38.30 -31.48 -17.80
C SER A 1164 -39.35 -32.53 -18.17
N SER A 1165 -39.96 -33.19 -17.18
CA SER A 1165 -41.07 -34.14 -17.42
C SER A 1165 -42.30 -33.48 -18.04
N ILE A 1166 -42.61 -32.23 -17.66
CA ILE A 1166 -43.68 -31.44 -18.26
C ILE A 1166 -43.33 -31.08 -19.71
N ASP A 1167 -42.12 -30.61 -19.97
CA ASP A 1167 -41.63 -30.24 -21.30
C ASP A 1167 -41.63 -31.44 -22.27
N ASP A 1168 -41.20 -32.62 -21.82
CA ASP A 1168 -41.27 -33.85 -22.60
C ASP A 1168 -42.71 -34.25 -22.94
N THR A 1169 -43.63 -34.03 -22.01
CA THR A 1169 -45.06 -34.26 -22.25
C THR A 1169 -45.61 -33.28 -23.30
N ILE A 1170 -45.21 -32.00 -23.23
CA ILE A 1170 -45.56 -30.98 -24.22
C ILE A 1170 -45.03 -31.39 -25.61
N LYS A 1171 -43.75 -31.75 -25.72
CA LYS A 1171 -43.14 -32.23 -26.98
C LYS A 1171 -43.87 -33.44 -27.57
N SER A 1172 -44.33 -34.36 -26.71
CA SER A 1172 -45.12 -35.52 -27.14
C SER A 1172 -46.50 -35.11 -27.69
N TYR A 1173 -47.14 -34.13 -27.07
CA TYR A 1173 -48.40 -33.55 -27.56
C TYR A 1173 -48.21 -32.75 -28.86
N ASP A 1174 -47.15 -31.96 -29.00
CA ASP A 1174 -46.82 -31.26 -30.24
C ASP A 1174 -46.61 -32.26 -31.39
N LYS A 1175 -45.82 -33.33 -31.18
CA LYS A 1175 -45.67 -34.42 -32.17
C LYS A 1175 -47.01 -35.08 -32.53
N THR A 1176 -47.95 -35.15 -31.58
CA THR A 1176 -49.29 -35.70 -31.81
C THR A 1176 -50.12 -34.73 -32.66
N ILE A 1177 -50.07 -33.44 -32.39
CA ILE A 1177 -50.70 -32.39 -33.20
C ILE A 1177 -50.16 -32.41 -34.63
N ASP A 1178 -48.84 -32.49 -34.81
CA ASP A 1178 -48.22 -32.58 -36.14
C ASP A 1178 -48.70 -33.80 -36.93
N ARG A 1179 -48.81 -34.95 -36.26
CA ARG A 1179 -49.35 -36.16 -36.88
C ARG A 1179 -50.80 -35.99 -37.29
N ILE A 1180 -51.64 -35.42 -36.43
CA ILE A 1180 -53.06 -35.16 -36.72
C ILE A 1180 -53.19 -34.15 -37.86
N ASN A 1181 -52.39 -33.09 -37.88
CA ASN A 1181 -52.36 -32.09 -38.95
C ASN A 1181 -51.92 -32.70 -40.29
N LEU A 1182 -50.93 -33.60 -40.29
CA LEU A 1182 -50.52 -34.33 -41.49
C LEU A 1182 -51.63 -35.26 -41.99
N GLN A 1183 -52.33 -35.95 -41.09
CA GLN A 1183 -53.49 -36.78 -41.45
C GLN A 1183 -54.63 -35.93 -42.01
N LEU A 1184 -54.94 -34.79 -41.40
CA LEU A 1184 -55.93 -33.83 -41.86
C LEU A 1184 -55.61 -33.36 -43.28
N LYS A 1185 -54.36 -33.02 -43.55
CA LYS A 1185 -53.90 -32.59 -44.89
C LYS A 1185 -54.04 -33.70 -45.94
N ARG A 1186 -53.65 -34.94 -45.61
CA ARG A 1186 -53.81 -36.08 -46.52
C ARG A 1186 -55.28 -36.40 -46.80
N GLU A 1187 -56.12 -36.28 -45.78
CA GLU A 1187 -57.56 -36.49 -45.89
C GLU A 1187 -58.22 -35.40 -46.72
N GLU A 1188 -57.82 -34.14 -46.52
CA GLU A 1188 -58.21 -33.01 -47.36
C GLU A 1188 -57.85 -33.28 -48.83
N GLU A 1189 -56.61 -33.65 -49.13
CA GLU A 1189 -56.16 -34.00 -50.49
C GLU A 1189 -56.94 -35.18 -51.09
N ARG A 1190 -57.26 -36.20 -50.28
CA ARG A 1190 -58.07 -37.36 -50.69
C ARG A 1190 -59.49 -36.94 -51.03
N LEU A 1191 -60.14 -36.16 -50.15
CA LEU A 1191 -61.49 -35.67 -50.35
C LEU A 1191 -61.56 -34.76 -51.58
N ILE A 1192 -60.61 -33.83 -51.75
CA ILE A 1192 -60.51 -32.99 -52.97
C ILE A 1192 -60.44 -33.84 -54.23
N LYS A 1193 -59.61 -34.90 -54.25
CA LYS A 1193 -59.52 -35.83 -55.40
C LYS A 1193 -60.83 -36.57 -55.66
N GLN A 1194 -61.49 -37.05 -54.61
CA GLN A 1194 -62.77 -37.76 -54.72
C GLN A 1194 -63.88 -36.86 -55.26
N PHE A 1195 -64.00 -35.64 -54.73
CA PHE A 1195 -64.96 -34.65 -55.23
C PHE A 1195 -64.64 -34.20 -56.66
N SER A 1196 -63.36 -34.05 -57.03
CA SER A 1196 -62.95 -33.74 -58.40
C SER A 1196 -63.28 -34.87 -59.39
N ALA A 1197 -63.09 -36.14 -58.98
CA ALA A 1197 -63.48 -37.30 -59.79
C ALA A 1197 -65.01 -37.40 -59.93
N LEU A 1198 -65.75 -37.08 -58.86
CA LEU A 1198 -67.20 -37.02 -58.88
C LEU A 1198 -67.70 -35.94 -59.87
N GLU A 1199 -67.09 -34.76 -59.88
CA GLU A 1199 -67.34 -33.70 -60.88
C GLU A 1199 -67.10 -34.19 -62.30
N SER A 1200 -66.00 -34.90 -62.55
CA SER A 1200 -65.73 -35.48 -63.87
C SER A 1200 -66.81 -36.49 -64.28
N ILE A 1201 -67.27 -37.34 -63.36
CA ILE A 1201 -68.34 -38.32 -63.62
C ILE A 1201 -69.67 -37.60 -63.86
N ILE A 1202 -69.99 -36.55 -63.10
CA ILE A 1202 -71.20 -35.75 -63.29
C ILE A 1202 -71.16 -35.03 -64.64
N ALA A 1203 -70.02 -34.48 -65.04
CA ALA A 1203 -69.82 -33.88 -66.36
C ALA A 1203 -70.00 -34.90 -67.49
N GLN A 1204 -69.46 -36.10 -67.33
CA GLN A 1204 -69.58 -37.18 -68.31
C GLN A 1204 -71.01 -37.73 -68.36
N SER A 1205 -71.71 -37.78 -67.23
CA SER A 1205 -73.12 -38.15 -67.12
C SER A 1205 -74.02 -37.10 -67.77
N GLN A 1206 -73.80 -35.81 -67.53
CA GLN A 1206 -74.53 -34.73 -68.22
C GLN A 1206 -74.28 -34.73 -69.73
N THR A 1207 -73.05 -35.06 -70.16
CA THR A 1207 -72.73 -35.26 -71.59
C THR A 1207 -73.46 -36.47 -72.17
N THR A 1208 -73.51 -37.58 -71.44
CA THR A 1208 -74.24 -38.80 -71.83
C THR A 1208 -75.75 -38.56 -71.87
N ILE A 1209 -76.29 -37.81 -70.90
CA ILE A 1209 -77.70 -37.38 -70.88
C ILE A 1209 -77.99 -36.50 -72.09
N SER A 1210 -77.10 -35.56 -72.44
CA SER A 1210 -77.24 -34.72 -73.64
C SER A 1210 -77.19 -35.56 -74.93
N GLN A 1211 -76.32 -36.58 -74.98
CA GLN A 1211 -76.25 -37.54 -76.09
C GLN A 1211 -77.49 -38.44 -76.18
N LEU A 1212 -78.01 -38.93 -75.05
CA LEU A 1212 -79.25 -39.70 -74.99
C LEU A 1212 -80.46 -38.86 -75.36
N GLN A 1213 -80.51 -37.59 -74.94
CA GLN A 1213 -81.54 -36.64 -75.37
C GLN A 1213 -81.47 -36.38 -76.89
N SER A 1214 -80.26 -36.29 -77.45
CA SER A 1214 -80.04 -36.20 -78.91
C SER A 1214 -80.47 -37.48 -79.65
N GLN A 1215 -80.16 -38.67 -79.12
CA GLN A 1215 -80.59 -39.95 -79.68
C GLN A 1215 -82.10 -40.18 -79.56
N LEU A 1216 -82.73 -39.81 -78.43
CA LEU A 1216 -84.19 -39.82 -78.29
C LEU A 1216 -84.84 -38.82 -79.26
N GLY A 1217 -84.23 -37.66 -79.48
CA GLY A 1217 -84.64 -36.72 -80.53
C GLY A 1217 -84.54 -37.33 -81.93
N GLY A 1218 -83.47 -38.07 -82.22
CA GLY A 1218 -83.28 -38.79 -83.49
C GLY A 1218 -84.25 -39.96 -83.68
N ILE A 1219 -84.59 -40.70 -82.61
CA ILE A 1219 -85.58 -41.78 -82.64
C ILE A 1219 -86.99 -41.20 -82.81
N LEU A 1220 -87.34 -40.09 -82.16
CA LEU A 1220 -88.61 -39.39 -82.40
C LEU A 1220 -88.73 -38.89 -83.85
N ALA A 1221 -87.64 -38.43 -84.46
CA ALA A 1221 -87.61 -38.05 -85.86
C ALA A 1221 -87.79 -39.25 -86.81
N GLY A 1222 -87.21 -40.41 -86.48
CA GLY A 1222 -87.35 -41.65 -87.24
C GLY A 1222 -88.77 -42.22 -87.25
N PHE A 1223 -89.56 -42.01 -86.18
CA PHE A 1223 -90.98 -42.42 -86.13
C PHE A 1223 -91.91 -41.57 -87.02
N GLN A 1224 -91.47 -40.40 -87.52
CA GLN A 1224 -92.28 -39.58 -88.44
C GLN A 1224 -92.12 -39.94 -89.93
N THR A 1225 -91.14 -40.77 -90.30
CA THR A 1225 -90.80 -41.03 -91.72
C THR A 1225 -91.15 -42.42 -92.27
N ALA A 1226 -91.58 -43.39 -91.45
CA ALA A 1226 -91.97 -44.73 -91.92
C ALA A 1226 -93.49 -44.98 -92.00
N GLY A 1227 -94.30 -43.94 -91.78
CA GLY A 1227 -95.73 -43.93 -92.10
C GLY A 1227 -95.99 -43.28 -93.45
N LYS A 1228 -95.52 -43.89 -94.54
CA LYS A 1228 -95.98 -43.67 -95.92
C LYS A 1228 -95.51 -44.78 -96.85
#